data_AF-A0A8H4YHX7-F1
#
_entry.id   AF-A0A8H4YHX7-F1
#
_cell.length_a   1.000
_cell.length_b   1.000
_cell.length_c   1.000
_cell.angle_alpha   90.00
_cell.angle_beta   90.00
_cell.angle_gamma   90.00
#
_symmetry.space_group_name_H-M   'P 1'
#
loop_
_entity.id
_entity.type
_entity.pdbx_description
1 polymer ?
#
loop_
_entity_poly.entity_id
_entity_poly.type
_entity_poly.pdbx_seq_one_letter_code
_entity_poly.pdbx_strand_id
1 'polypeptide(L)'
;MRPSRYIFLDSLPRSSSGKVDRKKVHSEILPSDRYQTFSASSEPQGLPTAKDEPKSHGEPLQSSTQTVLMAALSETVGEASSSTSPETSLVSLGLDSLRAVQLLQKLRDHSIKGLAVGDVLQSGTIKALAAKVALASQAQHLSSKCAMNEAQLQKSLDSFAGRNLSGCAEQLGVREDQIQAVLPTTATQSGMLASFLRSSNSTVGSIPAYIYHSVMAVHDGVDVQKLKRAWDTVMSSYDSFRTVFCHLDDDMSPFAQCILKPSDDLVRPTWSTYSPGLGHGDYDAALELACRNAEAKIDISANPSHISLVSSTSQSTVVLSMFHGIFDGGSLQILLQDVTDAYEGRPLRERTSLEHIVHHHFSADSEVTARFWNKHLEGHSPVAFPSLTPHRPGLSPKTHMVEVNSHIGSSELKRASRSIGVTSLSVLQAAWASILLAYSETPEQDVVIGSVVSGRLDPRTENCIGPTFATVPIRLTLEDDQHSGTEWTNRSVAESLVSSNAASLSHLQPRLGSVVKADGRLPYDTLLAYQEFNAGSASDRLWSSIHHPPMANDFAVMVEVWPGSDSRLIIKATFKDECMHCDAAELMLREMSHIISRILQQPDESFSGNSFIGDASLRSYLCPFEPQEFAPNGLIHSQFEAHAKSNPDDHALLFRGNLLNDDSPANICWTYAELNAKAQSLANYMVSILGPLTGTVVPIHIEKSPALYVAILGTLKAGGAWCPLDVFSPAQRRHELIVRTETQVVLVSSADSIRMEGAILNSVTPIDVFPFTRGSEYDMNVQASDSPITDTTKMAYMIWTSGTNGAPKG
;
A
#
# COMPACT_ATOMS: atom_id res chain seq x y z
N MET A 1 -21.83 -22.31 10.19
CA MET A 1 -23.31 -22.26 10.19
C MET A 1 -23.78 -22.23 11.64
N ARG A 2 -24.52 -21.20 12.06
CA ARG A 2 -25.23 -21.22 13.35
C ARG A 2 -26.66 -21.74 13.11
N PRO A 3 -27.10 -22.81 13.79
CA PRO A 3 -28.50 -23.25 13.74
C PRO A 3 -29.45 -22.12 14.14
N SER A 4 -30.54 -21.96 13.39
CA SER A 4 -31.59 -20.96 13.68
C SER A 4 -32.38 -21.28 14.95
N ARG A 5 -32.36 -22.55 15.40
CA ARG A 5 -33.01 -23.03 16.61
C ARG A 5 -32.15 -24.08 17.32
N TYR A 6 -32.07 -23.98 18.63
CA TYR A 6 -31.52 -25.03 19.49
C TYR A 6 -32.67 -25.69 20.26
N ILE A 7 -32.72 -27.01 20.23
CA ILE A 7 -33.69 -27.82 20.95
C ILE A 7 -32.90 -28.76 21.86
N PHE A 8 -33.11 -28.64 23.16
CA PHE A 8 -32.48 -29.50 24.16
C PHE A 8 -33.43 -30.63 24.54
N LEU A 9 -32.92 -31.87 24.53
CA LEU A 9 -33.67 -33.09 24.79
C LEU A 9 -32.88 -33.95 25.77
N ASP A 10 -33.55 -34.57 26.73
CA ASP A 10 -32.91 -35.48 27.69
C ASP A 10 -32.36 -36.75 27.02
N SER A 11 -33.00 -37.18 25.91
CA SER A 11 -32.48 -38.26 25.06
C SER A 11 -32.99 -38.15 23.63
N LEU A 12 -32.16 -38.52 22.66
CA LEU A 12 -32.52 -38.53 21.24
C LEU A 12 -33.25 -39.84 20.87
N PRO A 13 -34.34 -39.79 20.08
CA PRO A 13 -34.98 -40.99 19.57
C PRO A 13 -33.98 -41.82 18.74
N ARG A 14 -33.85 -43.11 19.06
CA ARG A 14 -32.96 -44.03 18.33
C ARG A 14 -33.79 -45.07 17.58
N SER A 15 -33.31 -45.44 16.40
CA SER A 15 -33.81 -46.58 15.64
C SER A 15 -33.46 -47.90 16.34
N SER A 16 -34.07 -49.01 15.90
CA SER A 16 -33.74 -50.36 16.35
C SER A 16 -32.26 -50.74 16.16
N SER A 17 -31.52 -50.01 15.32
CA SER A 17 -30.07 -50.16 15.11
C SER A 17 -29.20 -49.30 16.04
N GLY A 18 -29.79 -48.55 16.97
CA GLY A 18 -29.09 -47.69 17.94
C GLY A 18 -28.64 -46.32 17.39
N LYS A 19 -28.80 -46.06 16.08
CA LYS A 19 -28.55 -44.75 15.45
C LYS A 19 -29.72 -43.79 15.69
N VAL A 20 -29.43 -42.49 15.77
CA VAL A 20 -30.43 -41.42 15.92
C VAL A 20 -31.41 -41.46 14.75
N ASP A 21 -32.69 -41.58 15.06
CA ASP A 21 -33.78 -41.63 14.08
C ASP A 21 -34.18 -40.21 13.68
N ARG A 22 -33.53 -39.70 12.62
CA ARG A 22 -33.76 -38.36 12.09
C ARG A 22 -35.20 -38.12 11.64
N LYS A 23 -35.93 -39.17 11.21
CA LYS A 23 -37.33 -39.03 10.78
C LYS A 23 -38.25 -38.79 11.97
N LYS A 24 -38.05 -39.51 13.08
CA LYS A 24 -38.78 -39.28 14.33
C LYS A 24 -38.50 -37.91 14.95
N VAL A 25 -37.24 -37.47 14.93
CA VAL A 25 -36.88 -36.10 15.38
C VAL A 25 -37.65 -35.05 14.57
N HIS A 26 -37.75 -35.22 13.25
CA HIS A 26 -38.43 -34.25 12.39
C HIS A 26 -39.97 -34.29 12.52
N SER A 27 -40.56 -35.46 12.78
CA SER A 27 -42.03 -35.62 12.84
C SER A 27 -42.63 -35.34 14.21
N GLU A 28 -41.94 -35.64 15.31
CA GLU A 28 -42.49 -35.52 16.67
C GLU A 28 -42.01 -34.25 17.41
N ILE A 29 -40.82 -33.74 17.10
CA ILE A 29 -40.15 -32.70 17.92
C ILE A 29 -40.28 -31.30 17.30
N LEU A 30 -40.23 -31.17 15.97
CA LEU A 30 -40.40 -29.87 15.29
C LEU A 30 -41.80 -29.24 15.42
N PRO A 31 -42.92 -30.01 15.48
CA PRO A 31 -44.26 -29.43 15.60
C PRO A 31 -44.76 -29.25 17.05
N SER A 32 -44.04 -29.73 18.07
CA SER A 32 -44.58 -29.80 19.43
C SER A 32 -44.04 -28.68 20.34
N ASP A 33 -44.95 -27.84 20.88
CA ASP A 33 -44.66 -26.80 21.89
C ASP A 33 -44.21 -27.36 23.27
N ARG A 34 -43.90 -28.66 23.34
CA ARG A 34 -43.52 -29.36 24.58
C ARG A 34 -42.07 -29.15 24.99
N TYR A 35 -41.22 -28.65 24.10
CA TYR A 35 -39.77 -28.52 24.34
C TYR A 35 -39.33 -27.06 24.33
N GLN A 36 -38.50 -26.67 25.30
CA GLN A 36 -37.92 -25.33 25.33
C GLN A 36 -37.05 -25.13 24.09
N THR A 37 -37.49 -24.22 23.23
CA THR A 37 -36.81 -23.86 22.01
C THR A 37 -36.08 -22.55 22.24
N PHE A 38 -34.76 -22.55 22.10
CA PHE A 38 -33.96 -21.34 22.22
C PHE A 38 -33.62 -20.82 20.82
N SER A 39 -34.10 -19.62 20.50
CA SER A 39 -33.70 -18.88 19.31
C SER A 39 -32.39 -18.14 19.60
N ALA A 40 -31.51 -18.04 18.61
CA ALA A 40 -30.21 -17.37 18.72
C ALA A 40 -30.29 -15.83 18.75
N SER A 41 -31.37 -15.28 19.31
CA SER A 41 -31.58 -13.85 19.54
C SER A 41 -31.35 -13.56 21.03
N SER A 42 -30.12 -13.22 21.39
CA SER A 42 -29.78 -12.75 22.73
C SER A 42 -30.26 -11.30 22.91
N GLU A 43 -31.30 -11.09 23.70
CA GLU A 43 -31.51 -9.82 24.40
C GLU A 43 -30.42 -9.67 25.48
N PRO A 44 -29.72 -8.52 25.59
CA PRO A 44 -28.95 -8.19 26.79
C PRO A 44 -29.91 -7.71 27.88
N GLN A 45 -29.92 -8.40 29.01
CA GLN A 45 -30.57 -7.93 30.23
C GLN A 45 -29.85 -6.69 30.78
N GLY A 46 -30.51 -5.53 30.69
CA GLY A 46 -30.56 -4.45 31.68
C GLY A 46 -29.28 -3.75 32.18
N LEU A 47 -29.15 -2.47 31.81
CA LEU A 47 -28.74 -1.38 32.72
C LEU A 47 -29.61 -0.13 32.44
N PRO A 48 -30.00 0.65 33.45
CA PRO A 48 -30.95 1.76 33.27
C PRO A 48 -30.21 3.06 32.93
N THR A 49 -30.54 3.66 31.79
CA THR A 49 -30.20 5.07 31.51
C THR A 49 -31.42 5.85 31.05
N ALA A 50 -31.47 7.07 31.55
CA ALA A 50 -32.64 7.89 31.74
C ALA A 50 -33.01 8.78 30.52
N LYS A 51 -34.32 9.05 30.44
CA LYS A 51 -35.00 10.28 29.96
C LYS A 51 -35.14 10.53 28.45
N ASP A 52 -36.40 10.38 28.03
CA ASP A 52 -37.24 11.35 27.33
C ASP A 52 -36.78 11.91 25.98
N GLU A 53 -37.29 11.31 24.90
CA GLU A 53 -37.72 12.05 23.71
C GLU A 53 -39.12 11.57 23.25
N PRO A 54 -39.96 12.48 22.71
CA PRO A 54 -41.41 12.34 22.75
C PRO A 54 -41.96 11.38 21.68
N LYS A 55 -42.83 10.47 22.12
CA LYS A 55 -43.67 9.65 21.23
C LYS A 55 -44.66 10.54 20.48
N SER A 56 -44.41 10.81 19.19
CA SER A 56 -45.44 11.30 18.29
C SER A 56 -46.27 10.12 17.77
N HIS A 57 -47.54 10.08 18.16
CA HIS A 57 -48.55 9.22 17.55
C HIS A 57 -48.82 9.67 16.10
N GLY A 58 -48.69 8.74 15.14
CA GLY A 58 -49.00 8.96 13.72
C GLY A 58 -49.12 7.65 12.92
N GLU A 59 -50.33 7.09 12.90
CA GLU A 59 -51.07 6.38 11.83
C GLU A 59 -50.46 5.25 10.93
N PRO A 60 -51.32 4.33 10.40
CA PRO A 60 -50.97 2.95 10.00
C PRO A 60 -50.40 2.75 8.58
N LEU A 61 -49.83 3.78 7.95
CA LEU A 61 -49.18 3.69 6.62
C LEU A 61 -47.76 3.06 6.67
N GLN A 62 -47.19 2.85 7.86
CA GLN A 62 -45.86 2.24 8.01
C GLN A 62 -45.83 0.73 7.68
N SER A 63 -46.97 0.03 7.70
CA SER A 63 -47.03 -1.43 7.53
C SER A 63 -46.76 -1.93 6.09
N SER A 64 -47.31 -1.28 5.07
CA SER A 64 -47.21 -1.77 3.68
C SER A 64 -45.82 -1.58 3.08
N THR A 65 -45.24 -0.38 3.22
CA THR A 65 -43.91 -0.05 2.69
C THR A 65 -42.81 -0.87 3.38
N GLN A 66 -42.94 -1.10 4.69
CA GLN A 66 -42.00 -1.94 5.43
C GLN A 66 -42.09 -3.42 5.01
N THR A 67 -43.29 -3.91 4.70
CA THR A 67 -43.47 -5.28 4.18
C THR A 67 -42.81 -5.46 2.81
N VAL A 68 -42.97 -4.49 1.91
CA VAL A 68 -42.31 -4.49 0.58
C VAL A 68 -40.79 -4.46 0.72
N LEU A 69 -40.26 -3.61 1.61
CA LEU A 69 -38.82 -3.53 1.87
C LEU A 69 -38.27 -4.86 2.40
N MET A 70 -38.96 -5.51 3.35
CA MET A 70 -38.53 -6.78 3.92
C MET A 70 -38.60 -7.94 2.90
N ALA A 71 -39.58 -7.92 1.99
CA ALA A 71 -39.66 -8.88 0.90
C ALA A 71 -38.50 -8.69 -0.10
N ALA A 72 -38.24 -7.45 -0.52
CA ALA A 72 -37.15 -7.13 -1.44
C ALA A 72 -35.77 -7.44 -0.84
N LEU A 73 -35.56 -7.16 0.46
CA LEU A 73 -34.34 -7.51 1.20
C LEU A 73 -34.13 -9.03 1.27
N SER A 74 -35.17 -9.77 1.67
CA SER A 74 -35.16 -11.23 1.75
C SER A 74 -34.77 -11.87 0.41
N GLU A 75 -35.36 -11.40 -0.68
CA GLU A 75 -35.08 -11.91 -2.02
C GLU A 75 -33.67 -11.53 -2.54
N THR A 76 -33.13 -10.39 -2.13
CA THR A 76 -31.80 -9.93 -2.55
C THR A 76 -30.68 -10.64 -1.77
N VAL A 77 -30.90 -10.85 -0.47
CA VAL A 77 -29.92 -11.49 0.42
C VAL A 77 -29.99 -13.02 0.35
N GLY A 78 -31.17 -13.57 0.04
CA GLY A 78 -31.44 -15.02 0.03
C GLY A 78 -31.75 -15.60 1.41
N GLU A 79 -32.17 -14.77 2.37
CA GLU A 79 -32.51 -15.17 3.74
C GLU A 79 -33.99 -14.92 4.05
N ALA A 80 -34.64 -15.83 4.80
CA ALA A 80 -36.08 -15.73 5.07
C ALA A 80 -36.45 -14.52 5.95
N SER A 81 -37.57 -13.85 5.62
CA SER A 81 -38.06 -12.65 6.33
C SER A 81 -38.38 -12.86 7.82
N SER A 82 -38.43 -14.11 8.30
CA SER A 82 -38.75 -14.47 9.69
C SER A 82 -37.54 -14.48 10.64
N SER A 83 -36.31 -14.32 10.15
CA SER A 83 -35.08 -14.33 10.96
C SER A 83 -34.40 -12.97 11.15
N THR A 84 -35.00 -11.88 10.65
CA THR A 84 -34.37 -10.55 10.60
C THR A 84 -35.05 -9.58 11.58
N SER A 85 -34.26 -8.97 12.48
CA SER A 85 -34.73 -7.96 13.43
C SER A 85 -34.62 -6.56 12.80
N PRO A 86 -35.49 -5.59 13.14
CA PRO A 86 -35.36 -4.21 12.66
C PRO A 86 -34.00 -3.56 12.95
N GLU A 87 -33.32 -4.00 14.01
CA GLU A 87 -32.00 -3.49 14.42
C GLU A 87 -30.82 -4.25 13.78
N THR A 88 -31.09 -5.24 12.91
CA THR A 88 -30.02 -5.99 12.23
C THR A 88 -29.25 -5.08 11.27
N SER A 89 -27.91 -5.16 11.33
CA SER A 89 -27.01 -4.44 10.43
C SER A 89 -27.14 -4.96 8.99
N LEU A 90 -27.26 -4.04 8.02
CA LEU A 90 -27.35 -4.37 6.60
C LEU A 90 -26.06 -5.05 6.10
N VAL A 91 -24.91 -4.67 6.63
CA VAL A 91 -23.62 -5.28 6.28
C VAL A 91 -23.55 -6.73 6.78
N SER A 92 -24.10 -7.00 7.96
CA SER A 92 -24.16 -8.37 8.51
C SER A 92 -25.05 -9.32 7.69
N LEU A 93 -26.06 -8.77 7.02
CA LEU A 93 -26.90 -9.47 6.02
C LEU A 93 -26.16 -9.65 4.68
N GLY A 94 -24.94 -9.13 4.56
CA GLY A 94 -24.16 -9.18 3.33
C GLY A 94 -24.73 -8.27 2.25
N LEU A 95 -25.29 -7.11 2.64
CA LEU A 95 -25.64 -6.05 1.71
C LEU A 95 -24.39 -5.21 1.41
N ASP A 96 -23.83 -5.41 0.21
CA ASP A 96 -22.74 -4.62 -0.36
C ASP A 96 -23.28 -3.65 -1.41
N SER A 97 -22.40 -2.89 -2.08
CA SER A 97 -22.81 -1.93 -3.12
C SER A 97 -23.56 -2.62 -4.27
N LEU A 98 -23.11 -3.79 -4.72
CA LEU A 98 -23.74 -4.55 -5.81
C LEU A 98 -25.15 -5.03 -5.43
N ARG A 99 -25.31 -5.62 -4.24
CA ARG A 99 -26.61 -6.06 -3.72
C ARG A 99 -27.52 -4.88 -3.40
N ALA A 100 -26.98 -3.74 -3.00
CA ALA A 100 -27.76 -2.52 -2.83
C ALA A 100 -28.34 -2.03 -4.17
N VAL A 101 -27.63 -2.15 -5.30
CA VAL A 101 -28.18 -1.88 -6.64
C VAL A 101 -29.37 -2.80 -6.94
N GLN A 102 -29.23 -4.09 -6.69
CA GLN A 102 -30.29 -5.08 -6.88
C GLN A 102 -31.51 -4.80 -5.99
N LEU A 103 -31.28 -4.44 -4.72
CA LEU A 103 -32.34 -4.05 -3.80
C LEU A 103 -33.09 -2.81 -4.31
N LEU A 104 -32.36 -1.77 -4.71
CA LEU A 104 -32.95 -0.55 -5.27
C LEU A 104 -33.74 -0.82 -6.53
N GLN A 105 -33.30 -1.76 -7.38
CA GLN A 105 -34.07 -2.16 -8.55
C GLN A 105 -35.42 -2.77 -8.16
N LYS A 106 -35.43 -3.71 -7.22
CA LYS A 106 -36.68 -4.32 -6.72
C LYS A 106 -37.61 -3.30 -6.07
N LEU A 107 -37.05 -2.33 -5.35
CA LEU A 107 -37.84 -1.23 -4.78
C LEU A 107 -38.45 -0.35 -5.88
N ARG A 108 -37.71 -0.07 -6.97
CA ARG A 108 -38.23 0.67 -8.13
C ARG A 108 -39.36 -0.08 -8.83
N ASP A 109 -39.28 -1.40 -8.93
CA ASP A 109 -40.34 -2.24 -9.49
C ASP A 109 -41.65 -2.14 -8.67
N HIS A 110 -41.53 -1.84 -7.37
CA HIS A 110 -42.66 -1.56 -6.46
C HIS A 110 -42.98 -0.06 -6.35
N SER A 111 -42.59 0.75 -7.34
CA SER A 111 -42.82 2.20 -7.41
C SER A 111 -42.12 3.04 -6.33
N ILE A 112 -41.16 2.50 -5.57
CA ILE A 112 -40.33 3.28 -4.63
C ILE A 112 -39.09 3.79 -5.37
N LYS A 113 -38.98 5.11 -5.52
CA LYS A 113 -37.92 5.80 -6.29
C LYS A 113 -37.27 6.90 -5.45
N GLY A 114 -36.08 7.35 -5.82
CA GLY A 114 -35.39 8.49 -5.19
C GLY A 114 -34.37 8.12 -4.11
N LEU A 115 -33.98 6.84 -4.03
CA LEU A 115 -32.88 6.37 -3.19
C LEU A 115 -31.68 5.99 -4.06
N ALA A 116 -30.47 6.35 -3.62
CA ALA A 116 -29.20 5.95 -4.23
C ALA A 116 -28.52 4.82 -3.42
N VAL A 117 -27.50 4.19 -4.00
CA VAL A 117 -26.72 3.13 -3.32
C VAL A 117 -26.10 3.62 -2.01
N GLY A 118 -25.58 4.86 -2.02
CA GLY A 118 -25.06 5.51 -0.82
C GLY A 118 -26.11 5.64 0.29
N ASP A 119 -27.38 5.93 -0.05
CA ASP A 119 -28.44 6.05 0.95
C ASP A 119 -28.68 4.75 1.71
N VAL A 120 -28.65 3.63 0.99
CA VAL A 120 -28.85 2.30 1.52
C VAL A 120 -27.72 1.90 2.45
N LEU A 121 -26.48 2.11 2.03
CA LEU A 121 -25.31 1.70 2.81
C LEU A 121 -25.09 2.60 4.03
N GLN A 122 -25.40 3.90 3.93
CA GLN A 122 -25.35 4.83 5.06
C GLN A 122 -26.44 4.60 6.11
N SER A 123 -27.53 3.90 5.76
CA SER A 123 -28.58 3.61 6.74
C SER A 123 -28.09 2.68 7.86
N GLY A 124 -27.13 1.80 7.58
CA GLY A 124 -26.56 0.87 8.58
C GLY A 124 -27.50 -0.25 9.03
N THR A 125 -28.76 0.04 9.38
CA THR A 125 -29.77 -0.91 9.87
C THR A 125 -31.03 -0.94 9.01
N ILE A 126 -31.80 -2.03 9.10
CA ILE A 126 -33.10 -2.16 8.42
C ILE A 126 -34.06 -1.03 8.83
N LYS A 127 -34.12 -0.68 10.12
CA LYS A 127 -34.97 0.38 10.65
C LYS A 127 -34.64 1.75 10.06
N ALA A 128 -33.37 2.10 10.00
CA ALA A 128 -32.93 3.36 9.40
C ALA A 128 -33.20 3.40 7.89
N LEU A 129 -33.05 2.27 7.20
CA LEU A 129 -33.42 2.15 5.79
C LEU A 129 -34.93 2.31 5.58
N ALA A 130 -35.74 1.68 6.42
CA ALA A 130 -37.20 1.81 6.38
C ALA A 130 -37.65 3.27 6.56
N ALA A 131 -36.99 4.02 7.45
CA ALA A 131 -37.25 5.45 7.63
C ALA A 131 -36.94 6.27 6.36
N LYS A 132 -35.78 6.05 5.73
CA LYS A 132 -35.44 6.71 4.45
C LYS A 132 -36.40 6.35 3.32
N VAL A 133 -36.79 5.07 3.24
CA VAL A 133 -37.77 4.59 2.24
C VAL A 133 -39.13 5.26 2.46
N ALA A 134 -39.59 5.39 3.71
CA ALA A 134 -40.85 6.06 4.01
C ALA A 134 -40.83 7.54 3.60
N LEU A 135 -39.72 8.25 3.83
CA LEU A 135 -39.54 9.63 3.39
C LEU A 135 -39.51 9.75 1.86
N ALA A 136 -38.81 8.85 1.17
CA ALA A 136 -38.73 8.82 -0.28
C ALA A 136 -40.11 8.59 -0.93
N SER A 137 -40.91 7.66 -0.38
CA SER A 137 -42.28 7.40 -0.84
C SER A 137 -43.22 8.59 -0.63
N GLN A 138 -43.02 9.40 0.41
CA GLN A 138 -43.81 10.62 0.65
C GLN A 138 -43.40 11.77 -0.28
N ALA A 139 -42.12 11.87 -0.64
CA ALA A 139 -41.58 12.90 -1.52
C ALA A 139 -41.96 12.73 -3.01
N GLN A 140 -42.50 11.57 -3.41
CA GLN A 140 -42.91 11.29 -4.80
C GLN A 140 -44.01 12.21 -5.33
N HIS A 141 -44.76 12.89 -4.45
CA HIS A 141 -45.78 13.87 -4.83
C HIS A 141 -45.23 15.26 -5.24
N LEU A 142 -43.90 15.50 -5.21
CA LEU A 142 -43.27 16.80 -5.48
C LEU A 142 -42.21 16.78 -6.61
N SER A 143 -42.24 15.80 -7.52
CA SER A 143 -41.15 15.53 -8.50
C SER A 143 -41.01 16.50 -9.70
N SER A 144 -41.20 17.80 -9.51
CA SER A 144 -40.94 18.81 -10.56
C SER A 144 -39.47 19.29 -10.62
N LYS A 145 -38.69 19.14 -9.55
CA LYS A 145 -37.30 19.64 -9.49
C LYS A 145 -36.25 18.77 -10.21
N CYS A 146 -36.34 17.43 -10.13
CA CYS A 146 -35.34 16.55 -10.78
C CYS A 146 -35.39 16.63 -12.32
N ALA A 147 -36.59 16.66 -12.90
CA ALA A 147 -36.76 16.72 -14.35
C ALA A 147 -36.23 18.04 -14.95
N MET A 148 -36.26 19.14 -14.18
CA MET A 148 -35.74 20.44 -14.61
C MET A 148 -34.21 20.46 -14.70
N ASN A 149 -33.51 19.79 -13.78
CA ASN A 149 -32.04 19.70 -13.78
C ASN A 149 -31.52 18.79 -14.91
N GLU A 150 -32.21 17.68 -15.19
CA GLU A 150 -31.84 16.75 -16.28
C GLU A 150 -31.96 17.41 -17.66
N ALA A 151 -33.05 18.15 -17.91
CA ALA A 151 -33.22 18.90 -19.15
C ALA A 151 -32.20 20.04 -19.32
N GLN A 152 -31.75 20.64 -18.22
CA GLN A 152 -30.71 21.68 -18.27
C GLN A 152 -29.32 21.08 -18.54
N LEU A 153 -29.02 19.92 -17.94
CA LEU A 153 -27.78 19.20 -18.20
C LEU A 153 -27.69 18.76 -19.67
N GLN A 154 -28.77 18.18 -20.22
CA GLN A 154 -28.79 17.78 -21.62
C GLN A 154 -28.49 18.96 -22.55
N LYS A 155 -29.11 20.14 -22.32
CA LYS A 155 -28.80 21.35 -23.08
C LYS A 155 -27.34 21.78 -22.98
N SER A 156 -26.72 21.59 -21.81
CA SER A 156 -25.30 21.90 -21.59
C SER A 156 -24.41 20.97 -22.41
N LEU A 157 -24.73 19.67 -22.43
CA LEU A 157 -24.01 18.66 -23.23
C LEU A 157 -24.22 18.88 -24.74
N ASP A 158 -25.43 19.20 -25.17
CA ASP A 158 -25.74 19.54 -26.57
C ASP A 158 -24.97 20.80 -27.02
N SER A 159 -24.89 21.81 -26.15
CA SER A 159 -24.08 23.02 -26.38
C SER A 159 -22.59 22.71 -26.45
N PHE A 160 -22.08 21.83 -25.59
CA PHE A 160 -20.71 21.35 -25.66
C PHE A 160 -20.42 20.63 -26.98
N ALA A 161 -21.30 19.70 -27.39
CA ALA A 161 -21.15 18.98 -28.66
C ALA A 161 -21.16 19.94 -29.85
N GLY A 162 -22.10 20.89 -29.88
CA GLY A 162 -22.24 21.86 -30.98
C GLY A 162 -21.05 22.82 -31.11
N ARG A 163 -20.43 23.22 -29.99
CA ARG A 163 -19.25 24.10 -30.01
C ARG A 163 -17.98 23.39 -30.47
N ASN A 164 -17.85 22.10 -30.18
CA ASN A 164 -16.61 21.35 -30.35
C ASN A 164 -16.60 20.42 -31.58
N LEU A 165 -17.74 20.16 -32.23
CA LEU A 165 -17.86 19.21 -33.35
C LEU A 165 -16.88 19.50 -34.50
N SER A 166 -16.89 20.73 -35.03
CA SER A 166 -16.05 21.09 -36.19
C SER A 166 -14.55 21.02 -35.86
N GLY A 167 -14.14 21.49 -34.67
CA GLY A 167 -12.75 21.41 -34.22
C GLY A 167 -12.28 19.97 -34.00
N CYS A 168 -13.13 19.11 -33.41
CA CYS A 168 -12.83 17.69 -33.26
C CYS A 168 -12.72 17.00 -34.64
N ALA A 169 -13.65 17.28 -35.57
CA ALA A 169 -13.63 16.70 -36.91
C ALA A 169 -12.34 17.06 -37.66
N GLU A 170 -11.91 18.33 -37.60
CA GLU A 170 -10.66 18.79 -38.19
C GLU A 170 -9.44 18.12 -37.56
N GLN A 171 -9.36 18.06 -36.22
CA GLN A 171 -8.24 17.46 -35.50
C GLN A 171 -8.11 15.95 -35.78
N LEU A 172 -9.23 15.25 -35.89
CA LEU A 172 -9.28 13.81 -36.19
C LEU A 172 -9.09 13.48 -37.68
N GLY A 173 -9.16 14.49 -38.56
CA GLY A 173 -9.13 14.28 -40.01
C GLY A 173 -10.35 13.50 -40.55
N VAL A 174 -11.50 13.60 -39.88
CA VAL A 174 -12.76 12.95 -40.27
C VAL A 174 -13.80 13.99 -40.66
N ARG A 175 -14.84 13.58 -41.40
CA ARG A 175 -15.96 14.46 -41.68
C ARG A 175 -16.89 14.54 -40.47
N GLU A 176 -17.52 15.69 -40.26
CA GLU A 176 -18.48 15.88 -39.16
C GLU A 176 -19.62 14.85 -39.17
N ASP A 177 -20.05 14.40 -40.35
CA ASP A 177 -21.12 13.40 -40.48
C ASP A 177 -20.67 11.98 -40.13
N GLN A 178 -19.37 11.73 -39.96
CA GLN A 178 -18.82 10.46 -39.49
C GLN A 178 -18.77 10.39 -37.96
N ILE A 179 -18.95 11.50 -37.25
CA ILE A 179 -19.04 11.54 -35.79
C ILE A 179 -20.50 11.30 -35.39
N GLN A 180 -20.73 10.33 -34.50
CA GLN A 180 -22.03 10.02 -33.92
C GLN A 180 -22.35 10.99 -32.78
N ALA A 181 -21.40 11.20 -31.85
CA ALA A 181 -21.56 12.07 -30.70
C ALA A 181 -20.21 12.64 -30.25
N VAL A 182 -20.22 13.86 -29.73
CA VAL A 182 -19.07 14.52 -29.09
C VAL A 182 -19.44 14.76 -27.63
N LEU A 183 -18.74 14.10 -26.72
CA LEU A 183 -19.02 14.15 -25.29
C LEU A 183 -17.80 14.67 -24.53
N PRO A 184 -17.98 15.38 -23.40
CA PRO A 184 -16.86 15.69 -22.52
C PRO A 184 -16.33 14.40 -21.87
N THR A 185 -15.01 14.35 -21.64
CA THR A 185 -14.40 13.26 -20.85
C THR A 185 -14.73 13.40 -19.37
N THR A 186 -14.82 12.26 -18.67
CA THR A 186 -14.92 12.27 -17.20
C THR A 186 -13.61 12.75 -16.57
N ALA A 187 -13.65 13.17 -15.30
CA ALA A 187 -12.44 13.54 -14.55
C ALA A 187 -11.38 12.42 -14.54
N THR A 188 -11.78 11.17 -14.33
CA THR A 188 -10.89 10.00 -14.36
C THR A 188 -10.25 9.80 -15.74
N GLN A 189 -11.05 9.86 -16.82
CA GLN A 189 -10.53 9.78 -18.19
C GLN A 189 -9.54 10.89 -18.49
N SER A 190 -9.85 12.14 -18.10
CA SER A 190 -9.00 13.30 -18.32
C SER A 190 -7.65 13.17 -17.61
N GLY A 191 -7.64 12.64 -16.37
CA GLY A 191 -6.42 12.35 -15.62
C GLY A 191 -5.53 11.30 -16.32
N MET A 192 -6.13 10.19 -16.77
CA MET A 192 -5.40 9.15 -17.51
C MET A 192 -4.86 9.66 -18.85
N LEU A 193 -5.65 10.44 -19.61
CA LEU A 193 -5.23 11.05 -20.87
C LEU A 193 -4.02 11.98 -20.67
N ALA A 194 -4.06 12.82 -19.63
CA ALA A 194 -2.96 13.71 -19.31
C ALA A 194 -1.67 12.95 -18.93
N SER A 195 -1.77 11.80 -18.26
CA SER A 195 -0.61 10.95 -17.95
C SER A 195 -0.10 10.19 -19.17
N PHE A 196 -0.99 9.60 -19.97
CA PHE A 196 -0.67 8.95 -21.24
C PHE A 196 0.13 9.90 -22.15
N LEU A 197 -0.36 11.12 -22.37
CA LEU A 197 0.31 12.08 -23.24
C LEU A 197 1.68 12.54 -22.71
N ARG A 198 1.83 12.63 -21.39
CA ARG A 198 3.11 13.02 -20.76
C ARG A 198 4.16 11.91 -20.89
N SER A 199 3.74 10.67 -20.68
CA SER A 199 4.61 9.50 -20.81
C SER A 199 4.97 9.21 -22.26
N SER A 200 4.03 9.35 -23.20
CA SER A 200 4.26 9.17 -24.64
C SER A 200 5.19 10.22 -25.26
N ASN A 201 5.22 11.45 -24.75
CA ASN A 201 6.11 12.51 -25.23
C ASN A 201 7.52 12.48 -24.62
N SER A 202 7.81 11.56 -23.70
CA SER A 202 9.11 11.46 -23.04
C SER A 202 10.13 10.75 -23.95
N THR A 203 11.17 11.47 -24.36
CA THR A 203 12.10 11.10 -25.46
C THR A 203 13.01 9.88 -25.23
N VAL A 204 12.95 9.19 -24.09
CA VAL A 204 13.84 8.05 -23.80
C VAL A 204 13.08 6.92 -23.09
N GLY A 205 12.76 5.86 -23.84
CA GLY A 205 12.43 4.52 -23.30
C GLY A 205 11.21 4.42 -22.37
N SER A 206 10.37 5.46 -22.29
CA SER A 206 9.16 5.44 -21.46
C SER A 206 8.05 4.68 -22.16
N ILE A 207 7.47 3.71 -21.46
CA ILE A 207 6.23 3.03 -21.88
C ILE A 207 5.06 4.00 -21.68
N PRO A 208 4.13 4.14 -22.63
CA PRO A 208 2.92 4.93 -22.43
C PRO A 208 2.13 4.41 -21.22
N ALA A 209 1.81 5.28 -20.28
CA ALA A 209 1.03 4.92 -19.10
C ALA A 209 -0.43 4.57 -19.47
N TYR A 210 -1.07 3.72 -18.68
CA TYR A 210 -2.47 3.30 -18.85
C TYR A 210 -2.76 2.53 -20.15
N ILE A 211 -1.77 1.85 -20.74
CA ILE A 211 -2.01 0.80 -21.72
C ILE A 211 -2.15 -0.53 -20.99
N TYR A 212 -3.32 -1.12 -21.09
CA TYR A 212 -3.61 -2.42 -20.50
C TYR A 212 -3.48 -3.53 -21.54
N HIS A 213 -2.90 -4.65 -21.13
CA HIS A 213 -2.78 -5.86 -21.94
C HIS A 213 -3.57 -7.03 -21.32
N SER A 214 -4.33 -7.72 -22.16
CA SER A 214 -4.94 -9.02 -21.84
C SER A 214 -4.39 -10.07 -22.80
N VAL A 215 -3.63 -11.02 -22.26
CA VAL A 215 -2.96 -12.11 -22.99
C VAL A 215 -3.80 -13.37 -22.81
N MET A 216 -4.53 -13.74 -23.86
CA MET A 216 -5.52 -14.83 -23.83
C MET A 216 -5.02 -16.00 -24.67
N ALA A 217 -4.67 -17.10 -24.01
CA ALA A 217 -4.33 -18.34 -24.71
C ALA A 217 -5.62 -18.99 -25.24
N VAL A 218 -5.61 -19.39 -26.51
CA VAL A 218 -6.76 -19.95 -27.19
C VAL A 218 -6.78 -21.46 -27.02
N HIS A 219 -7.96 -22.04 -26.77
CA HIS A 219 -8.13 -23.48 -26.67
C HIS A 219 -7.86 -24.22 -27.98
N ASP A 220 -7.35 -25.44 -27.88
CA ASP A 220 -7.17 -26.34 -29.03
C ASP A 220 -8.51 -26.62 -29.73
N GLY A 221 -8.56 -26.40 -31.05
CA GLY A 221 -9.75 -26.62 -31.89
C GLY A 221 -10.62 -25.39 -32.13
N VAL A 222 -10.27 -24.22 -31.59
CA VAL A 222 -10.93 -22.95 -31.93
C VAL A 222 -10.52 -22.49 -33.33
N ASP A 223 -11.50 -22.11 -34.15
CA ASP A 223 -11.26 -21.52 -35.47
C ASP A 223 -10.85 -20.05 -35.33
N VAL A 224 -9.56 -19.78 -35.53
CA VAL A 224 -8.97 -18.44 -35.42
C VAL A 224 -9.61 -17.44 -36.38
N GLN A 225 -10.02 -17.84 -37.58
CA GLN A 225 -10.65 -16.93 -38.54
C GLN A 225 -12.07 -16.55 -38.10
N LYS A 226 -12.81 -17.53 -37.56
CA LYS A 226 -14.12 -17.27 -36.96
C LYS A 226 -13.99 -16.38 -35.71
N LEU A 227 -12.94 -16.59 -34.92
CA LEU A 227 -12.63 -15.76 -33.76
C LEU A 227 -12.29 -14.31 -34.16
N LYS A 228 -11.50 -14.11 -35.22
CA LYS A 228 -11.22 -12.77 -35.78
C LYS A 228 -12.50 -12.02 -36.12
N ARG A 229 -13.42 -12.68 -36.86
CA ARG A 229 -14.71 -12.08 -37.23
C ARG A 229 -15.58 -11.74 -36.01
N ALA A 230 -15.54 -12.57 -34.96
CA ALA A 230 -16.28 -12.31 -33.72
C ALA A 230 -15.77 -11.04 -33.04
N TRP A 231 -14.45 -10.88 -32.89
CA TRP A 231 -13.83 -9.67 -32.37
C TRP A 231 -14.18 -8.43 -33.21
N ASP A 232 -14.04 -8.53 -34.54
CA ASP A 232 -14.35 -7.42 -35.45
C ASP A 232 -15.81 -6.96 -35.31
N THR A 233 -16.75 -7.91 -35.20
CA THR A 233 -18.18 -7.62 -35.03
C THR A 233 -18.45 -6.94 -33.70
N VAL A 234 -17.88 -7.46 -32.62
CA VAL A 234 -18.13 -6.99 -31.25
C VAL A 234 -17.53 -5.60 -31.02
N MET A 235 -16.26 -5.41 -31.36
CA MET A 235 -15.59 -4.11 -31.20
C MET A 235 -16.22 -3.04 -32.09
N SER A 236 -16.63 -3.38 -33.31
CA SER A 236 -17.27 -2.39 -34.19
C SER A 236 -18.66 -1.97 -33.73
N SER A 237 -19.32 -2.79 -32.90
CA SER A 237 -20.67 -2.53 -32.40
C SER A 237 -20.69 -1.56 -31.21
N TYR A 238 -19.66 -1.56 -30.38
CA TYR A 238 -19.68 -0.83 -29.10
C TYR A 238 -19.07 0.55 -29.17
N ASP A 239 -19.72 1.52 -28.50
CA ASP A 239 -19.31 2.92 -28.46
C ASP A 239 -17.85 3.06 -28.00
N SER A 240 -17.44 2.37 -26.94
CA SER A 240 -16.09 2.47 -26.36
C SER A 240 -14.94 2.17 -27.31
N PHE A 241 -15.10 1.23 -28.23
CA PHE A 241 -14.07 0.90 -29.23
C PHE A 241 -14.14 1.78 -30.48
N ARG A 242 -15.22 2.57 -30.61
CA ARG A 242 -15.41 3.63 -31.61
C ARG A 242 -15.09 5.03 -31.08
N THR A 243 -14.73 5.13 -29.80
CA THR A 243 -14.41 6.41 -29.15
C THR A 243 -12.97 6.78 -29.43
N VAL A 244 -12.74 8.00 -29.91
CA VAL A 244 -11.42 8.63 -30.04
C VAL A 244 -11.39 9.93 -29.25
N PHE A 245 -10.20 10.41 -28.88
CA PHE A 245 -10.03 11.56 -28.00
C PHE A 245 -9.43 12.77 -28.74
N CYS A 246 -9.97 13.95 -28.46
CA CYS A 246 -9.51 15.24 -28.97
C CYS A 246 -9.12 16.17 -27.83
N HIS A 247 -8.14 17.02 -28.09
CA HIS A 247 -7.76 18.09 -27.18
C HIS A 247 -8.71 19.27 -27.34
N LEU A 248 -9.14 19.85 -26.23
CA LEU A 248 -10.02 21.01 -26.24
C LEU A 248 -9.49 22.12 -25.34
N ASP A 249 -9.89 23.34 -25.69
CA ASP A 249 -9.83 24.52 -24.83
C ASP A 249 -11.27 24.87 -24.42
N ASP A 250 -11.82 24.08 -23.49
CA ASP A 250 -13.20 24.19 -23.02
C ASP A 250 -13.28 24.10 -21.50
N ASP A 251 -14.06 24.98 -20.89
CA ASP A 251 -14.22 25.06 -19.42
C ASP A 251 -14.83 23.80 -18.81
N MET A 252 -15.61 23.03 -19.58
CA MET A 252 -16.27 21.81 -19.09
C MET A 252 -15.29 20.63 -19.01
N SER A 253 -14.41 20.49 -20.00
CA SER A 253 -13.42 19.42 -20.06
C SER A 253 -12.25 19.78 -20.98
N PRO A 254 -10.99 19.48 -20.59
CA PRO A 254 -9.83 19.67 -21.46
C PRO A 254 -9.74 18.67 -22.63
N PHE A 255 -10.60 17.65 -22.64
CA PHE A 255 -10.68 16.67 -23.72
C PHE A 255 -12.14 16.37 -24.09
N ALA A 256 -12.36 16.06 -25.37
CA ALA A 256 -13.57 15.43 -25.86
C ALA A 256 -13.35 13.95 -26.14
N GLN A 257 -14.37 13.15 -25.90
CA GLN A 257 -14.51 11.80 -26.42
C GLN A 257 -15.51 11.82 -27.58
N CYS A 258 -15.03 11.52 -28.77
CA CYS A 258 -15.79 11.51 -30.02
C CYS A 258 -16.13 10.07 -30.39
N ILE A 259 -17.42 9.73 -30.39
CA ILE A 259 -17.89 8.42 -30.79
C ILE A 259 -18.06 8.44 -32.32
N LEU A 260 -17.32 7.61 -33.05
CA LEU A 260 -17.42 7.51 -34.50
C LEU A 260 -18.62 6.64 -34.89
N LYS A 261 -19.28 6.95 -36.01
CA LYS A 261 -20.35 6.09 -36.55
C LYS A 261 -19.78 4.73 -36.99
N PRO A 262 -20.56 3.64 -36.84
CA PRO A 262 -20.16 2.33 -37.34
C PRO A 262 -20.01 2.39 -38.87
N SER A 263 -18.77 2.47 -39.33
CA SER A 263 -18.38 2.45 -40.74
C SER A 263 -17.18 1.53 -40.92
N ASP A 264 -17.19 0.72 -41.98
CA ASP A 264 -16.26 -0.40 -42.14
C ASP A 264 -14.77 0.01 -42.18
N ASP A 265 -14.46 1.24 -42.64
CA ASP A 265 -13.07 1.67 -42.86
C ASP A 265 -12.41 2.30 -41.62
N LEU A 266 -13.19 2.92 -40.72
CA LEU A 266 -12.65 3.69 -39.58
C LEU A 266 -12.66 2.91 -38.26
N VAL A 267 -13.52 1.89 -38.15
CA VAL A 267 -13.87 1.26 -36.87
C VAL A 267 -13.30 -0.16 -36.73
N ARG A 268 -12.80 -0.76 -37.81
CA ARG A 268 -12.31 -2.15 -37.76
C ARG A 268 -11.05 -2.27 -36.89
N PRO A 269 -11.00 -3.28 -36.00
CA PRO A 269 -9.80 -3.56 -35.22
C PRO A 269 -8.59 -3.80 -36.12
N THR A 270 -7.44 -3.23 -35.75
CA THR A 270 -6.19 -3.48 -36.44
C THR A 270 -5.55 -4.75 -35.90
N TRP A 271 -5.26 -5.71 -36.79
CA TRP A 271 -4.66 -6.99 -36.44
C TRP A 271 -3.18 -7.01 -36.81
N SER A 272 -2.32 -7.31 -35.84
CA SER A 272 -0.93 -7.73 -36.09
C SER A 272 -0.81 -9.24 -35.91
N THR A 273 -0.07 -9.94 -36.77
CA THR A 273 0.19 -11.38 -36.60
C THR A 273 1.68 -11.61 -36.42
N TYR A 274 2.04 -12.40 -35.41
CA TYR A 274 3.42 -12.76 -35.07
C TYR A 274 3.58 -14.27 -35.11
N SER A 275 4.68 -14.73 -35.73
CA SER A 275 5.05 -16.14 -35.80
C SER A 275 6.39 -16.32 -35.08
N PRO A 276 6.39 -16.91 -33.87
CA PRO A 276 7.62 -17.18 -33.13
C PRO A 276 8.45 -18.28 -33.81
N GLY A 277 9.75 -18.30 -33.54
CA GLY A 277 10.67 -19.37 -33.96
C GLY A 277 10.37 -20.72 -33.28
N LEU A 278 11.12 -21.76 -33.64
CA LEU A 278 10.90 -23.15 -33.20
C LEU A 278 11.20 -23.40 -31.69
N GLY A 279 11.70 -22.42 -30.93
CA GLY A 279 12.01 -22.56 -29.50
C GLY A 279 10.97 -21.96 -28.55
N HIS A 280 10.81 -22.51 -27.34
CA HIS A 280 9.92 -21.95 -26.31
C HIS A 280 10.29 -20.51 -25.90
N GLY A 281 11.59 -20.19 -25.83
CA GLY A 281 12.05 -18.82 -25.55
C GLY A 281 11.69 -17.81 -26.65
N ASP A 282 11.41 -18.27 -27.87
CA ASP A 282 10.97 -17.40 -28.96
C ASP A 282 9.49 -17.00 -28.81
N TYR A 283 8.68 -17.80 -28.10
CA TYR A 283 7.25 -17.53 -27.92
C TYR A 283 7.00 -16.40 -26.93
N ASP A 284 7.62 -16.46 -25.75
CA ASP A 284 7.47 -15.42 -24.72
C ASP A 284 8.08 -14.10 -25.22
N ALA A 285 9.22 -14.16 -25.91
CA ALA A 285 9.80 -13.00 -26.58
C ALA A 285 8.87 -12.40 -27.65
N ALA A 286 8.13 -13.24 -28.39
CA ALA A 286 7.13 -12.78 -29.36
C ALA A 286 5.91 -12.15 -28.69
N LEU A 287 5.47 -12.65 -27.52
CA LEU A 287 4.41 -12.03 -26.73
C LEU A 287 4.84 -10.65 -26.21
N GLU A 288 6.04 -10.55 -25.64
CA GLU A 288 6.58 -9.25 -25.21
C GLU A 288 6.72 -8.27 -26.38
N LEU A 289 7.20 -8.75 -27.52
CA LEU A 289 7.30 -7.93 -28.73
C LEU A 289 5.91 -7.47 -29.21
N ALA A 290 4.89 -8.34 -29.13
CA ALA A 290 3.52 -7.99 -29.48
C ALA A 290 2.95 -6.89 -28.56
N CYS A 291 3.18 -6.97 -27.24
CA CYS A 291 2.79 -5.93 -26.29
C CYS A 291 3.50 -4.60 -26.59
N ARG A 292 4.84 -4.60 -26.71
CA ARG A 292 5.63 -3.39 -27.01
C ARG A 292 5.22 -2.72 -28.34
N ASN A 293 4.99 -3.52 -29.38
CA ASN A 293 4.53 -2.99 -30.66
C ASN A 293 3.09 -2.46 -30.60
N ALA A 294 2.23 -3.06 -29.76
CA ALA A 294 0.89 -2.55 -29.54
C ALA A 294 0.93 -1.21 -28.81
N GLU A 295 1.80 -1.06 -27.79
CA GLU A 295 2.01 0.21 -27.09
C GLU A 295 2.41 1.35 -28.05
N ALA A 296 3.28 1.07 -29.02
CA ALA A 296 3.71 2.03 -30.03
C ALA A 296 2.65 2.34 -31.11
N LYS A 297 1.65 1.47 -31.28
CA LYS A 297 0.59 1.61 -32.28
C LYS A 297 -0.69 2.26 -31.75
N ILE A 298 -0.91 2.21 -30.44
CA ILE A 298 -2.09 2.79 -29.81
C ILE A 298 -1.98 4.31 -29.87
N ASP A 299 -2.96 4.93 -30.53
CA ASP A 299 -3.10 6.37 -30.66
C ASP A 299 -4.51 6.74 -30.21
N ILE A 300 -4.61 7.55 -29.15
CA ILE A 300 -5.89 7.98 -28.59
C ILE A 300 -6.74 8.78 -29.57
N SER A 301 -6.14 9.41 -30.59
CA SER A 301 -6.84 10.21 -31.59
C SER A 301 -7.25 9.42 -32.83
N ALA A 302 -6.79 8.18 -32.99
CA ALA A 302 -7.13 7.35 -34.16
C ALA A 302 -7.60 5.95 -33.79
N ASN A 303 -6.85 5.24 -32.96
CA ASN A 303 -7.18 3.88 -32.53
C ASN A 303 -6.69 3.61 -31.09
N PRO A 304 -7.58 3.71 -30.07
CA PRO A 304 -7.22 3.49 -28.67
C PRO A 304 -7.06 2.01 -28.30
N SER A 305 -7.14 1.09 -29.26
CA SER A 305 -7.03 -0.35 -29.02
C SER A 305 -6.29 -1.08 -30.16
N HIS A 306 -5.67 -2.21 -29.85
CA HIS A 306 -4.94 -3.02 -30.81
C HIS A 306 -5.04 -4.50 -30.48
N ILE A 307 -5.22 -5.35 -31.51
CA ILE A 307 -5.22 -6.80 -31.34
C ILE A 307 -3.99 -7.40 -32.03
N SER A 308 -3.27 -8.22 -31.28
CA SER A 308 -2.17 -9.03 -31.81
C SER A 308 -2.50 -10.51 -31.70
N LEU A 309 -2.23 -11.27 -32.75
CA LEU A 309 -2.31 -12.73 -32.77
C LEU A 309 -0.89 -13.28 -32.81
N VAL A 310 -0.50 -14.02 -31.78
CA VAL A 310 0.76 -14.78 -31.75
C VAL A 310 0.41 -16.24 -32.00
N SER A 311 0.91 -16.81 -33.09
CA SER A 311 0.57 -18.18 -33.50
C SER A 311 1.82 -19.02 -33.72
N SER A 312 1.96 -20.09 -32.95
CA SER A 312 2.94 -21.17 -33.08
C SER A 312 2.30 -22.40 -33.73
N THR A 313 3.10 -23.41 -34.09
CA THR A 313 2.62 -24.73 -34.52
C THR A 313 1.79 -25.45 -33.46
N SER A 314 1.95 -25.11 -32.18
CA SER A 314 1.29 -25.81 -31.06
C SER A 314 0.31 -24.97 -30.26
N GLN A 315 0.33 -23.64 -30.39
CA GLN A 315 -0.47 -22.73 -29.57
C GLN A 315 -0.78 -21.43 -30.29
N SER A 316 -1.95 -20.85 -30.00
CA SER A 316 -2.35 -19.53 -30.46
C SER A 316 -2.75 -18.66 -29.28
N THR A 317 -2.26 -17.43 -29.25
CA THR A 317 -2.55 -16.45 -28.18
C THR A 317 -3.02 -15.15 -28.80
N VAL A 318 -4.13 -14.62 -28.29
CA VAL A 318 -4.65 -13.30 -28.64
C VAL A 318 -4.21 -12.32 -27.56
N VAL A 319 -3.52 -11.25 -27.95
CA VAL A 319 -3.12 -10.14 -27.08
C VAL A 319 -4.00 -8.94 -27.42
N LEU A 320 -4.89 -8.59 -26.50
CA LEU A 320 -5.73 -7.41 -26.60
C LEU A 320 -5.08 -6.28 -25.80
N SER A 321 -4.73 -5.20 -26.48
CA SER A 321 -4.08 -4.03 -25.88
C SER A 321 -5.02 -2.84 -26.02
N MET A 322 -5.24 -2.08 -24.95
CA MET A 322 -6.18 -0.96 -24.99
C MET A 322 -5.86 0.11 -23.97
N PHE A 323 -6.12 1.36 -24.33
CA PHE A 323 -6.04 2.49 -23.41
C PHE A 323 -7.11 2.36 -22.31
N HIS A 324 -6.73 2.51 -21.04
CA HIS A 324 -7.64 2.29 -19.92
C HIS A 324 -8.80 3.30 -19.86
N GLY A 325 -8.70 4.43 -20.56
CA GLY A 325 -9.78 5.41 -20.68
C GLY A 325 -10.97 5.00 -21.55
N ILE A 326 -11.00 3.79 -22.12
CA ILE A 326 -12.18 3.27 -22.85
C ILE A 326 -12.84 2.06 -22.17
N PHE A 327 -12.30 1.54 -21.07
CA PHE A 327 -12.81 0.33 -20.44
C PHE A 327 -12.49 0.23 -18.94
N ASP A 328 -13.18 -0.65 -18.24
CA ASP A 328 -12.90 -1.10 -16.87
C ASP A 328 -12.94 -2.64 -16.73
N GLY A 329 -12.55 -3.16 -15.56
CA GLY A 329 -12.52 -4.61 -15.31
C GLY A 329 -13.87 -5.31 -15.54
N GLY A 330 -14.98 -4.67 -15.14
CA GLY A 330 -16.33 -5.20 -15.39
C GLY A 330 -16.69 -5.24 -16.88
N SER A 331 -16.31 -4.21 -17.63
CA SER A 331 -16.55 -4.12 -19.07
C SER A 331 -15.73 -5.15 -19.86
N LEU A 332 -14.52 -5.49 -19.39
CA LEU A 332 -13.69 -6.52 -20.01
C LEU A 332 -14.37 -7.89 -19.92
N GLN A 333 -14.98 -8.22 -18.78
CA GLN A 333 -15.72 -9.47 -18.63
C GLN A 333 -16.92 -9.54 -19.58
N ILE A 334 -17.67 -8.44 -19.69
CA ILE A 334 -18.82 -8.33 -20.60
C ILE A 334 -18.37 -8.50 -22.04
N LEU A 335 -17.28 -7.84 -22.43
CA LEU A 335 -16.69 -7.92 -23.75
C LEU A 335 -16.29 -9.36 -24.12
N LEU A 336 -15.58 -10.07 -23.24
CA LEU A 336 -15.16 -11.45 -23.48
C LEU A 336 -16.34 -12.41 -23.60
N GLN A 337 -17.40 -12.17 -22.83
CA GLN A 337 -18.65 -12.91 -22.97
C GLN A 337 -19.32 -12.65 -24.32
N ASP A 338 -19.37 -11.40 -24.78
CA ASP A 338 -19.98 -11.03 -26.06
C ASP A 338 -19.18 -11.55 -27.27
N VAL A 339 -17.85 -11.60 -27.18
CA VAL A 339 -17.00 -12.28 -28.17
C VAL A 339 -17.29 -13.77 -28.22
N THR A 340 -17.50 -14.40 -27.07
CA THR A 340 -17.87 -15.82 -27.00
C THR A 340 -19.26 -16.07 -27.62
N ASP A 341 -20.23 -15.22 -27.31
CA ASP A 341 -21.58 -15.31 -27.86
C ASP A 341 -21.58 -15.09 -29.38
N ALA A 342 -20.84 -14.10 -29.88
CA ALA A 342 -20.67 -13.85 -31.32
C ALA A 342 -19.97 -15.01 -32.04
N TYR A 343 -18.92 -15.60 -31.43
CA TYR A 343 -18.25 -16.77 -31.98
C TYR A 343 -19.19 -17.98 -32.08
N GLU A 344 -20.12 -18.16 -31.14
CA GLU A 344 -21.12 -19.23 -31.21
C GLU A 344 -22.30 -18.91 -32.13
N GLY A 345 -22.36 -17.70 -32.72
CA GLY A 345 -23.44 -17.26 -33.59
C GLY A 345 -24.71 -16.83 -32.84
N ARG A 346 -24.59 -16.51 -31.54
CA ARG A 346 -25.68 -15.96 -30.73
C ARG A 346 -25.81 -14.45 -30.99
N PRO A 347 -27.02 -13.88 -30.95
CA PRO A 347 -27.22 -12.45 -31.18
C PRO A 347 -26.59 -11.62 -30.06
N LEU A 348 -25.96 -10.50 -30.43
CA LEU A 348 -25.41 -9.55 -29.47
C LEU A 348 -26.52 -8.86 -28.69
N ARG A 349 -26.26 -8.62 -27.41
CA ARG A 349 -27.17 -7.87 -26.54
C ARG A 349 -27.02 -6.38 -26.79
N GLU A 350 -28.11 -5.66 -26.66
CA GLU A 350 -28.09 -4.20 -26.67
C GLU A 350 -27.39 -3.69 -25.40
N ARG A 351 -26.32 -2.91 -25.59
CA ARG A 351 -25.52 -2.33 -24.52
C ARG A 351 -25.86 -0.87 -24.35
N THR A 352 -25.77 -0.37 -23.11
CA THR A 352 -26.05 1.04 -22.81
C THR A 352 -24.95 1.93 -23.39
N SER A 353 -25.33 3.05 -23.98
CA SER A 353 -24.40 4.04 -24.55
C SER A 353 -23.55 4.74 -23.48
N LEU A 354 -22.34 5.16 -23.87
CA LEU A 354 -21.44 5.96 -23.04
C LEU A 354 -22.04 7.31 -22.62
N GLU A 355 -23.00 7.84 -23.38
CA GLU A 355 -23.74 9.06 -23.03
C GLU A 355 -24.35 8.99 -21.62
N HIS A 356 -24.82 7.81 -21.21
CA HIS A 356 -25.39 7.61 -19.87
C HIS A 356 -24.35 7.76 -18.77
N ILE A 357 -23.10 7.34 -19.01
CA ILE A 357 -21.99 7.51 -18.04
C ILE A 357 -21.66 8.98 -17.90
N VAL A 358 -21.53 9.69 -19.03
CA VAL A 358 -21.22 11.13 -19.05
C VAL A 358 -22.33 11.93 -18.35
N HIS A 359 -23.58 11.62 -18.66
CA HIS A 359 -24.73 12.23 -18.01
C HIS A 359 -24.70 11.99 -16.49
N HIS A 360 -24.41 10.76 -16.05
CA HIS A 360 -24.27 10.46 -14.63
C HIS A 360 -23.15 11.26 -13.96
N HIS A 361 -21.98 11.35 -14.60
CA HIS A 361 -20.83 12.12 -14.09
C HIS A 361 -21.18 13.60 -13.88
N PHE A 362 -21.74 14.26 -14.89
CA PHE A 362 -22.05 15.70 -14.83
C PHE A 362 -23.37 16.03 -14.12
N SER A 363 -24.19 15.02 -13.77
CA SER A 363 -25.37 15.20 -12.91
C SER A 363 -25.02 15.38 -11.43
N ALA A 364 -23.80 15.03 -11.03
CA ALA A 364 -23.34 15.18 -9.65
C ALA A 364 -23.16 16.65 -9.28
N ASP A 365 -23.55 17.01 -8.06
CA ASP A 365 -23.33 18.34 -7.53
C ASP A 365 -21.84 18.52 -7.17
N SER A 366 -21.14 19.24 -8.04
CA SER A 366 -19.70 19.47 -7.90
C SER A 366 -19.34 20.31 -6.67
N GLU A 367 -20.19 21.23 -6.23
CA GLU A 367 -19.89 22.09 -5.07
C GLU A 367 -20.08 21.33 -3.76
N VAL A 368 -21.11 20.50 -3.66
CA VAL A 368 -21.30 19.60 -2.52
C VAL A 368 -20.14 18.59 -2.46
N THR A 369 -19.79 18.00 -3.60
CA THR A 369 -18.69 17.02 -3.70
C THR A 369 -17.34 17.64 -3.31
N ALA A 370 -17.02 18.83 -3.80
CA ALA A 370 -15.78 19.52 -3.43
C ALA A 370 -15.73 19.87 -1.93
N ARG A 371 -16.83 20.36 -1.35
CA ARG A 371 -16.91 20.63 0.10
C ARG A 371 -16.73 19.39 0.94
N PHE A 372 -17.30 18.26 0.52
CA PHE A 372 -17.12 16.98 1.19
C PHE A 372 -15.64 16.57 1.22
N TRP A 373 -14.96 16.56 0.07
CA TRP A 373 -13.56 16.15 -0.02
C TRP A 373 -12.60 17.10 0.69
N ASN A 374 -12.83 18.41 0.59
CA ASN A 374 -12.04 19.40 1.31
C ASN A 374 -12.13 19.22 2.84
N LYS A 375 -13.33 18.88 3.35
CA LYS A 375 -13.52 18.57 4.77
C LYS A 375 -12.88 17.24 5.16
N HIS A 376 -13.03 16.20 4.32
CA HIS A 376 -12.46 14.87 4.61
C HIS A 376 -10.92 14.88 4.66
N LEU A 377 -10.29 15.71 3.83
CA LEU A 377 -8.84 15.84 3.73
C LEU A 377 -8.25 17.02 4.52
N GLU A 378 -9.05 17.66 5.37
CA GLU A 378 -8.62 18.82 6.15
C GLU A 378 -7.49 18.44 7.11
N GLY A 379 -6.39 19.19 7.09
CA GLY A 379 -5.21 18.93 7.94
C GLY A 379 -4.31 17.79 7.48
N HIS A 380 -4.65 17.05 6.42
CA HIS A 380 -3.80 15.96 5.90
C HIS A 380 -2.52 16.51 5.25
N SER A 381 -1.39 15.82 5.43
CA SER A 381 -0.13 16.03 4.70
C SER A 381 0.27 14.75 3.95
N PRO A 382 0.54 14.76 2.62
CA PRO A 382 0.81 13.50 1.92
C PRO A 382 2.15 12.95 2.37
N VAL A 383 2.14 11.69 2.79
CA VAL A 383 3.36 10.91 2.99
C VAL A 383 3.63 10.13 1.72
N ALA A 384 4.83 10.29 1.15
CA ALA A 384 5.23 9.53 -0.01
C ALA A 384 5.59 8.10 0.39
N PHE A 385 5.23 7.11 -0.43
CA PHE A 385 5.66 5.74 -0.27
C PHE A 385 7.19 5.66 -0.27
N PRO A 386 7.82 4.98 0.70
CA PRO A 386 9.28 4.96 0.81
C PRO A 386 9.93 4.16 -0.32
N SER A 387 11.22 4.44 -0.57
CA SER A 387 12.02 3.62 -1.47
C SER A 387 12.49 2.35 -0.75
N LEU A 388 11.94 1.21 -1.16
CA LEU A 388 12.25 -0.14 -0.68
C LEU A 388 13.15 -0.92 -1.66
N THR A 389 13.84 -0.22 -2.56
CA THR A 389 14.79 -0.83 -3.50
C THR A 389 16.24 -0.52 -3.08
N PRO A 390 17.16 -1.51 -3.12
CA PRO A 390 18.59 -1.26 -2.93
C PRO A 390 19.25 -0.67 -4.19
N HIS A 391 18.54 -0.65 -5.32
CA HIS A 391 19.06 -0.21 -6.60
C HIS A 391 18.88 1.29 -6.80
N ARG A 392 19.85 1.93 -7.47
CA ARG A 392 19.62 3.26 -8.01
C ARG A 392 18.75 3.12 -9.27
N PRO A 393 17.68 3.93 -9.42
CA PRO A 393 16.82 3.88 -10.59
C PRO A 393 17.65 3.99 -11.87
N GLY A 394 17.41 3.10 -12.83
CA GLY A 394 18.02 3.18 -14.16
C GLY A 394 17.52 4.39 -14.96
N LEU A 395 18.13 4.64 -16.13
CA LEU A 395 17.72 5.71 -17.04
C LEU A 395 16.31 5.52 -17.63
N SER A 396 15.78 4.29 -17.59
CA SER A 396 14.43 3.94 -18.07
C SER A 396 13.63 3.32 -16.91
N PRO A 397 12.60 3.98 -16.38
CA PRO A 397 11.77 3.41 -15.34
C PRO A 397 11.01 2.19 -15.88
N LYS A 398 11.11 1.07 -15.17
CA LYS A 398 10.37 -0.16 -15.48
C LYS A 398 9.24 -0.35 -14.50
N THR A 399 8.13 -0.90 -14.99
CA THR A 399 7.01 -1.33 -14.16
C THR A 399 7.12 -2.83 -13.94
N HIS A 400 7.07 -3.24 -12.68
CA HIS A 400 7.11 -4.63 -12.25
C HIS A 400 5.78 -5.04 -11.64
N MET A 401 5.56 -6.34 -11.62
CA MET A 401 4.37 -6.97 -11.09
C MET A 401 4.77 -8.19 -10.27
N VAL A 402 4.20 -8.32 -9.08
CA VAL A 402 4.31 -9.51 -8.24
C VAL A 402 2.92 -9.92 -7.78
N GLU A 403 2.68 -11.23 -7.74
CA GLU A 403 1.41 -11.82 -7.33
C GLU A 403 1.64 -12.83 -6.19
N VAL A 404 0.81 -12.76 -5.16
CA VAL A 404 0.82 -13.69 -4.03
C VAL A 404 -0.58 -14.27 -3.83
N ASN A 405 -0.62 -15.58 -3.63
CA ASN A 405 -1.83 -16.27 -3.19
C ASN A 405 -2.01 -16.09 -1.69
N SER A 406 -3.10 -15.43 -1.29
CA SER A 406 -3.44 -15.25 0.12
C SER A 406 -3.76 -16.57 0.80
N HIS A 407 -3.49 -16.65 2.11
CA HIS A 407 -3.92 -17.76 2.96
C HIS A 407 -5.44 -17.87 3.08
N ILE A 408 -6.16 -16.76 2.86
CA ILE A 408 -7.62 -16.70 2.96
C ILE A 408 -8.26 -16.79 1.58
N GLY A 409 -9.31 -17.61 1.47
CA GLY A 409 -10.13 -17.68 0.26
C GLY A 409 -11.14 -16.54 0.14
N SER A 410 -11.56 -16.22 -1.08
CA SER A 410 -12.55 -15.15 -1.34
C SER A 410 -13.87 -15.35 -0.60
N SER A 411 -14.35 -16.60 -0.53
CA SER A 411 -15.55 -16.99 0.20
C SER A 411 -15.41 -16.84 1.71
N GLU A 412 -14.19 -17.03 2.23
CA GLU A 412 -13.90 -16.86 3.65
C GLU A 412 -13.80 -15.40 4.03
N LEU A 413 -13.11 -14.57 3.22
CA LEU A 413 -13.10 -13.12 3.38
C LEU A 413 -14.53 -12.57 3.48
N LYS A 414 -15.40 -12.89 2.50
CA LYS A 414 -16.80 -12.43 2.51
C LYS A 414 -17.57 -12.90 3.75
N ARG A 415 -17.38 -14.14 4.18
CA ARG A 415 -18.08 -14.71 5.34
C ARG A 415 -17.60 -14.11 6.66
N ALA A 416 -16.28 -13.98 6.82
CA ALA A 416 -15.66 -13.48 8.05
C ALA A 416 -15.94 -11.98 8.22
N SER A 417 -15.80 -11.17 7.15
CA SER A 417 -16.17 -9.74 7.17
C SER A 417 -17.62 -9.54 7.63
N ARG A 418 -18.56 -10.33 7.07
CA ARG A 418 -19.98 -10.29 7.50
C ARG A 418 -20.18 -10.64 8.96
N SER A 419 -19.42 -11.62 9.48
CA SER A 419 -19.55 -12.07 10.87
C SER A 419 -19.11 -11.04 11.91
N ILE A 420 -18.19 -10.15 11.54
CA ILE A 420 -17.71 -9.04 12.39
C ILE A 420 -18.40 -7.70 12.04
N GLY A 421 -19.36 -7.69 11.11
CA GLY A 421 -20.17 -6.52 10.78
C GLY A 421 -19.55 -5.52 9.78
N VAL A 422 -18.52 -5.93 9.02
CA VAL A 422 -17.77 -5.03 8.11
C VAL A 422 -17.78 -5.54 6.65
N THR A 423 -17.29 -4.73 5.70
CA THR A 423 -17.21 -5.11 4.29
C THR A 423 -15.84 -5.74 3.95
N SER A 424 -15.78 -6.55 2.89
CA SER A 424 -14.50 -7.11 2.44
C SER A 424 -13.52 -6.02 1.99
N LEU A 425 -14.02 -4.95 1.34
CA LEU A 425 -13.20 -3.80 0.96
C LEU A 425 -12.59 -3.09 2.19
N SER A 426 -13.36 -2.89 3.26
CA SER A 426 -12.82 -2.21 4.46
C SER A 426 -11.74 -3.02 5.17
N VAL A 427 -11.84 -4.35 5.17
CA VAL A 427 -10.76 -5.23 5.67
C VAL A 427 -9.49 -5.10 4.82
N LEU A 428 -9.62 -5.07 3.50
CA LEU A 428 -8.48 -4.90 2.60
C LEU A 428 -7.84 -3.51 2.73
N GLN A 429 -8.66 -2.46 2.86
CA GLN A 429 -8.20 -1.10 3.13
C GLN A 429 -7.50 -1.00 4.48
N ALA A 430 -8.05 -1.62 5.53
CA ALA A 430 -7.42 -1.67 6.85
C ALA A 430 -6.07 -2.39 6.81
N ALA A 431 -5.98 -3.53 6.11
CA ALA A 431 -4.72 -4.25 5.95
C ALA A 431 -3.68 -3.42 5.18
N TRP A 432 -4.07 -2.76 4.10
CA TRP A 432 -3.18 -1.88 3.35
C TRP A 432 -2.76 -0.65 4.16
N ALA A 433 -3.69 -0.03 4.90
CA ALA A 433 -3.39 1.09 5.77
C ALA A 433 -2.41 0.71 6.88
N SER A 434 -2.51 -0.51 7.45
CA SER A 434 -1.55 -1.01 8.45
C SER A 434 -0.13 -1.07 7.89
N ILE A 435 0.06 -1.47 6.63
CA ILE A 435 1.37 -1.47 5.96
C ILE A 435 1.85 -0.04 5.75
N LEU A 436 1.00 0.84 5.23
CA LEU A 436 1.36 2.24 5.00
C LEU A 436 1.72 2.98 6.29
N LEU A 437 1.02 2.70 7.40
CA LEU A 437 1.33 3.26 8.72
C LEU A 437 2.68 2.77 9.23
N ALA A 438 3.01 1.49 8.99
CA ALA A 438 4.31 0.94 9.34
C ALA A 438 5.45 1.57 8.51
N TYR A 439 5.18 1.93 7.26
CA TYR A 439 6.18 2.51 6.33
C TYR A 439 6.29 4.04 6.41
N SER A 440 5.23 4.74 6.82
CA SER A 440 5.22 6.21 6.88
C SER A 440 6.16 6.77 7.94
N GLU A 441 6.45 6.00 9.00
CA GLU A 441 7.24 6.40 10.18
C GLU A 441 6.80 7.74 10.82
N THR A 442 5.62 8.27 10.45
CA THR A 442 5.11 9.53 10.97
C THR A 442 4.46 9.32 12.34
N PRO A 443 4.70 10.25 13.29
CA PRO A 443 4.04 10.20 14.60
C PRO A 443 2.52 10.41 14.49
N GLU A 444 2.06 11.07 13.42
CA GLU A 444 0.66 11.45 13.20
C GLU A 444 -0.25 10.26 12.84
N GLN A 445 0.31 9.10 12.46
CA GLN A 445 -0.45 7.88 12.12
C GLN A 445 -1.67 8.19 11.20
N ASP A 446 -1.41 9.00 10.16
CA ASP A 446 -2.38 9.50 9.20
C ASP A 446 -1.96 9.07 7.78
N VAL A 447 -2.80 8.26 7.14
CA VAL A 447 -2.54 7.73 5.79
C VAL A 447 -3.75 7.91 4.90
N VAL A 448 -3.51 8.17 3.62
CA VAL A 448 -4.56 8.24 2.60
C VAL A 448 -4.28 7.23 1.50
N ILE A 449 -5.29 6.41 1.20
CA ILE A 449 -5.27 5.39 0.15
C ILE A 449 -6.15 5.87 -0.99
N GLY A 450 -5.68 5.76 -2.24
CA GLY A 450 -6.58 5.89 -3.38
C GLY A 450 -7.38 4.60 -3.56
N SER A 451 -8.69 4.66 -3.32
CA SER A 451 -9.58 3.52 -3.48
C SER A 451 -10.25 3.56 -4.85
N VAL A 452 -10.09 2.49 -5.63
CA VAL A 452 -10.81 2.33 -6.91
C VAL A 452 -12.21 1.79 -6.62
N VAL A 453 -13.22 2.58 -6.95
CA VAL A 453 -14.64 2.27 -6.71
C VAL A 453 -15.36 2.11 -8.04
N SER A 454 -16.13 1.04 -8.18
CA SER A 454 -17.00 0.84 -9.34
C SER A 454 -18.12 1.89 -9.39
N GLY A 455 -18.29 2.55 -10.53
CA GLY A 455 -19.44 3.43 -10.78
C GLY A 455 -20.65 2.71 -11.36
N ARG A 456 -20.66 1.36 -11.38
CA ARG A 456 -21.82 0.54 -11.76
C ARG A 456 -22.85 0.53 -10.62
N LEU A 457 -23.45 1.69 -10.38
CA LEU A 457 -24.40 1.93 -9.29
C LEU A 457 -25.86 1.87 -9.74
N ASP A 458 -26.11 1.57 -11.01
CA ASP A 458 -27.44 1.38 -11.56
C ASP A 458 -27.46 0.33 -12.70
N PRO A 459 -28.61 -0.25 -13.05
CA PRO A 459 -28.68 -1.31 -14.05
C PRO A 459 -28.20 -0.90 -15.45
N ARG A 460 -28.30 0.39 -15.82
CA ARG A 460 -27.82 0.86 -17.13
C ARG A 460 -26.29 0.96 -17.13
N THR A 461 -25.68 1.41 -16.04
CA THR A 461 -24.22 1.37 -15.91
C THR A 461 -23.67 -0.05 -15.80
N GLU A 462 -24.40 -0.99 -15.16
CA GLU A 462 -24.04 -2.42 -15.16
C GLU A 462 -23.99 -3.03 -16.58
N ASN A 463 -24.90 -2.61 -17.48
CA ASN A 463 -24.96 -3.07 -18.86
C ASN A 463 -24.09 -2.26 -19.85
N CYS A 464 -23.28 -1.32 -19.35
CA CYS A 464 -22.43 -0.48 -20.19
C CYS A 464 -21.02 -1.07 -20.34
N ILE A 465 -20.47 -1.01 -21.55
CA ILE A 465 -19.06 -1.30 -21.83
C ILE A 465 -18.36 0.05 -21.92
N GLY A 466 -17.62 0.43 -20.88
CA GLY A 466 -16.95 1.72 -20.77
C GLY A 466 -16.28 1.90 -19.41
N PRO A 467 -15.51 2.98 -19.20
CA PRO A 467 -14.81 3.25 -17.95
C PRO A 467 -15.77 3.86 -16.91
N THR A 468 -16.41 3.01 -16.10
CA THR A 468 -17.38 3.48 -15.09
C THR A 468 -16.73 3.77 -13.73
N PHE A 469 -15.49 3.36 -13.50
CA PHE A 469 -14.85 3.48 -12.19
C PHE A 469 -14.45 4.93 -11.84
N ALA A 470 -14.38 5.19 -10.55
CA ALA A 470 -13.81 6.41 -9.99
C ALA A 470 -12.72 6.04 -8.98
N THR A 471 -11.75 6.92 -8.80
CA THR A 471 -10.72 6.78 -7.76
C THR A 471 -10.91 7.87 -6.73
N VAL A 472 -11.11 7.47 -5.47
CA VAL A 472 -11.41 8.40 -4.37
C VAL A 472 -10.42 8.21 -3.22
N PRO A 473 -10.00 9.29 -2.54
CA PRO A 473 -9.15 9.17 -1.37
C PRO A 473 -9.93 8.60 -0.18
N ILE A 474 -9.33 7.64 0.53
CA ILE A 474 -9.82 7.11 1.80
C ILE A 474 -8.75 7.39 2.85
N ARG A 475 -9.08 8.28 3.80
CA ARG A 475 -8.17 8.67 4.89
C ARG A 475 -8.42 7.81 6.13
N LEU A 476 -7.34 7.38 6.78
CA LEU A 476 -7.35 6.75 8.09
C LEU A 476 -6.42 7.52 9.02
N THR A 477 -6.98 8.05 10.10
CA THR A 477 -6.28 8.76 11.18
C THR A 477 -6.48 8.02 12.50
N LEU A 478 -5.40 7.66 13.19
CA LEU A 478 -5.48 7.01 14.51
C LEU A 478 -5.40 8.00 15.69
N GLU A 479 -5.18 9.29 15.43
CA GLU A 479 -4.96 10.33 16.47
C GLU A 479 -6.21 10.73 17.27
N ASP A 480 -7.40 10.60 16.71
CA ASP A 480 -8.62 11.23 17.26
C ASP A 480 -9.02 10.70 18.66
N ASP A 481 -8.44 9.59 19.13
CA ASP A 481 -8.92 8.88 20.33
C ASP A 481 -7.94 8.77 21.51
N GLN A 482 -6.74 9.38 21.44
CA GLN A 482 -5.85 9.45 22.62
C GLN A 482 -6.51 10.18 23.82
N HIS A 483 -7.58 10.95 23.57
CA HIS A 483 -8.35 11.64 24.59
C HIS A 483 -9.57 10.85 25.12
N SER A 484 -10.01 9.76 24.48
CA SER A 484 -11.19 8.98 24.94
C SER A 484 -10.84 7.64 25.61
N GLY A 485 -9.59 7.18 25.49
CA GLY A 485 -9.09 6.01 26.23
C GLY A 485 -9.51 4.64 25.67
N THR A 486 -10.22 4.61 24.54
CA THR A 486 -10.45 3.38 23.76
C THR A 486 -9.32 3.17 22.75
N GLU A 487 -8.69 2.00 22.80
CA GLU A 487 -7.69 1.60 21.80
C GLU A 487 -8.40 1.22 20.49
N TRP A 488 -7.85 1.66 19.35
CA TRP A 488 -8.34 1.27 18.03
C TRP A 488 -8.17 -0.23 17.84
N THR A 489 -9.28 -0.96 17.64
CA THR A 489 -9.27 -2.39 17.34
C THR A 489 -9.37 -2.63 15.85
N ASN A 490 -9.03 -3.85 15.42
CA ASN A 490 -9.22 -4.30 14.05
C ASN A 490 -10.68 -4.10 13.56
N ARG A 491 -11.65 -4.36 14.43
CA ARG A 491 -13.07 -4.13 14.14
C ARG A 491 -13.38 -2.64 14.00
N SER A 492 -12.99 -1.80 14.97
CA SER A 492 -13.38 -0.38 14.95
C SER A 492 -12.78 0.38 13.77
N VAL A 493 -11.54 0.07 13.37
CA VAL A 493 -10.92 0.62 12.15
C VAL A 493 -11.68 0.18 10.90
N ALA A 494 -11.99 -1.11 10.78
CA ALA A 494 -12.75 -1.62 9.63
C ALA A 494 -14.18 -1.03 9.57
N GLU A 495 -14.84 -0.78 10.71
CA GLU A 495 -16.15 -0.11 10.80
C GLU A 495 -16.08 1.38 10.41
N SER A 496 -15.04 2.08 10.83
CA SER A 496 -14.78 3.48 10.43
C SER A 496 -14.59 3.59 8.91
N LEU A 497 -13.86 2.64 8.32
CA LEU A 497 -13.68 2.55 6.87
C LEU A 497 -14.99 2.19 6.15
N VAL A 498 -15.85 1.33 6.70
CA VAL A 498 -17.20 1.10 6.15
C VAL A 498 -17.99 2.41 6.07
N SER A 499 -17.98 3.18 7.16
CA SER A 499 -18.69 4.46 7.24
C SER A 499 -18.14 5.48 6.23
N SER A 500 -16.81 5.58 6.12
CA SER A 500 -16.13 6.46 5.18
C SER A 500 -16.39 6.08 3.72
N ASN A 501 -16.38 4.79 3.39
CA ASN A 501 -16.74 4.31 2.05
C ASN A 501 -18.20 4.63 1.72
N ALA A 502 -19.13 4.39 2.65
CA ALA A 502 -20.55 4.68 2.45
C ALA A 502 -20.82 6.19 2.25
N ALA A 503 -20.11 7.06 2.98
CA ALA A 503 -20.19 8.50 2.81
C ALA A 503 -19.66 8.95 1.43
N SER A 504 -18.57 8.34 0.97
CA SER A 504 -17.90 8.68 -0.29
C SER A 504 -18.71 8.33 -1.55
N LEU A 505 -19.64 7.37 -1.48
CA LEU A 505 -20.44 6.92 -2.63
C LEU A 505 -21.30 8.02 -3.27
N SER A 506 -21.75 9.01 -2.49
CA SER A 506 -22.51 10.15 -3.02
C SER A 506 -21.62 11.22 -3.66
N HIS A 507 -20.30 11.07 -3.56
CA HIS A 507 -19.28 12.07 -3.91
C HIS A 507 -18.18 11.49 -4.82
N LEU A 508 -18.47 10.42 -5.56
CA LEU A 508 -17.49 9.71 -6.41
C LEU A 508 -16.97 10.52 -7.61
N GLN A 509 -17.62 11.63 -7.97
CA GLN A 509 -17.33 12.39 -9.19
C GLN A 509 -16.75 13.78 -8.85
N PRO A 510 -15.55 13.87 -8.24
CA PRO A 510 -14.89 15.16 -8.07
C PRO A 510 -14.51 15.75 -9.43
N ARG A 511 -14.50 17.09 -9.53
CA ARG A 511 -13.98 17.75 -10.73
C ARG A 511 -12.48 17.54 -10.82
N LEU A 512 -11.95 17.52 -12.05
CA LEU A 512 -10.51 17.48 -12.27
C LEU A 512 -9.83 18.64 -11.52
N GLY A 513 -8.80 18.34 -10.75
CA GLY A 513 -8.07 19.33 -9.95
C GLY A 513 -8.80 19.81 -8.69
N SER A 514 -9.98 19.28 -8.31
CA SER A 514 -10.63 19.68 -7.05
C SER A 514 -10.11 18.94 -5.83
N VAL A 515 -9.43 17.81 -6.03
CA VAL A 515 -8.88 16.93 -4.96
C VAL A 515 -7.35 16.87 -5.07
N VAL A 516 -6.72 17.90 -5.63
CA VAL A 516 -5.25 18.05 -5.62
C VAL A 516 -4.86 19.06 -4.56
N LYS A 517 -3.68 18.89 -3.96
CA LYS A 517 -3.16 19.87 -3.00
C LYS A 517 -2.64 21.12 -3.69
N ALA A 518 -2.26 22.13 -2.91
CA ALA A 518 -1.73 23.40 -3.41
C ALA A 518 -0.46 23.25 -4.29
N ASP A 519 0.27 22.13 -4.14
CA ASP A 519 1.44 21.77 -4.96
C ASP A 519 1.08 20.99 -6.24
N GLY A 520 -0.21 20.75 -6.49
CA GLY A 520 -0.73 20.03 -7.67
C GLY A 520 -0.65 18.51 -7.56
N ARG A 521 -0.22 17.94 -6.43
CA ARG A 521 -0.15 16.48 -6.24
C ARG A 521 -1.46 15.92 -5.68
N LEU A 522 -1.72 14.65 -5.98
CA LEU A 522 -2.78 13.90 -5.32
C LEU A 522 -2.44 13.71 -3.83
N PRO A 523 -3.44 13.59 -2.94
CA PRO A 523 -3.25 13.40 -1.51
C PRO A 523 -2.76 11.99 -1.15
N TYR A 524 -2.65 11.10 -2.14
CA TYR A 524 -2.17 9.72 -2.06
C TYR A 524 -1.29 9.40 -3.27
N ASP A 525 -0.38 8.45 -3.10
CA ASP A 525 0.49 7.91 -4.16
C ASP A 525 0.42 6.38 -4.27
N THR A 526 -0.48 5.74 -3.52
CA THR A 526 -0.80 4.31 -3.63
C THR A 526 -2.28 4.08 -3.93
N LEU A 527 -2.58 3.00 -4.66
CA LEU A 527 -3.93 2.58 -4.99
C LEU A 527 -4.28 1.20 -4.43
N LEU A 528 -5.54 1.03 -4.07
CA LEU A 528 -6.16 -0.27 -3.79
C LEU A 528 -7.40 -0.45 -4.66
N ALA A 529 -7.42 -1.54 -5.43
CA ALA A 529 -8.56 -1.96 -6.23
C ALA A 529 -9.01 -3.37 -5.82
N TYR A 530 -10.27 -3.50 -5.43
CA TYR A 530 -10.88 -4.80 -5.14
C TYR A 530 -11.92 -5.14 -6.20
N GLN A 531 -11.68 -6.20 -6.96
CA GLN A 531 -12.53 -6.65 -8.05
C GLN A 531 -13.20 -7.96 -7.64
N GLU A 532 -14.52 -7.94 -7.47
CA GLU A 532 -15.28 -9.12 -7.04
C GLU A 532 -15.60 -10.11 -8.17
N PHE A 533 -15.27 -9.75 -9.41
CA PHE A 533 -15.57 -10.57 -10.58
C PHE A 533 -14.61 -11.76 -10.64
N ASN A 534 -15.13 -12.95 -10.91
CA ASN A 534 -14.28 -14.12 -11.15
C ASN A 534 -13.50 -13.90 -12.46
N ALA A 535 -12.19 -13.64 -12.33
CA ALA A 535 -11.24 -13.92 -13.40
C ALA A 535 -11.28 -15.44 -13.66
N GLY A 536 -12.17 -15.86 -14.56
CA GLY A 536 -12.36 -17.27 -14.90
C GLY A 536 -13.80 -17.70 -15.19
N SER A 537 -14.84 -16.91 -14.85
CA SER A 537 -16.21 -17.29 -15.24
C SER A 537 -16.60 -16.91 -16.67
N ALA A 538 -15.74 -16.17 -17.37
CA ALA A 538 -15.92 -15.80 -18.77
C ALA A 538 -14.94 -16.55 -19.69
N SER A 539 -14.86 -17.89 -19.58
CA SER A 539 -14.57 -18.82 -20.70
C SER A 539 -14.14 -20.22 -20.22
N ASP A 540 -15.05 -21.18 -20.23
CA ASP A 540 -14.67 -22.60 -20.19
C ASP A 540 -14.48 -23.19 -21.61
N ARG A 541 -14.54 -22.36 -22.67
CA ARG A 541 -14.62 -22.84 -24.06
C ARG A 541 -13.63 -22.23 -25.05
N LEU A 542 -13.36 -20.93 -25.00
CA LEU A 542 -12.49 -20.26 -25.98
C LEU A 542 -11.07 -20.01 -25.46
N TRP A 543 -10.95 -19.62 -24.20
CA TRP A 543 -9.67 -19.25 -23.60
C TRP A 543 -9.24 -20.35 -22.61
N SER A 544 -8.01 -20.84 -22.75
CA SER A 544 -7.42 -21.81 -21.82
C SER A 544 -6.79 -21.12 -20.61
N SER A 545 -6.27 -19.90 -20.81
CA SER A 545 -5.77 -19.04 -19.74
C SER A 545 -5.83 -17.58 -20.15
N ILE A 546 -6.03 -16.69 -19.17
CA ILE A 546 -5.98 -15.24 -19.36
C ILE A 546 -4.97 -14.68 -18.37
N HIS A 547 -3.98 -13.96 -18.89
CA HIS A 547 -2.93 -13.30 -18.11
C HIS A 547 -2.94 -11.80 -18.37
N HIS A 548 -2.67 -11.01 -17.33
CA HIS A 548 -2.71 -9.55 -17.37
C HIS A 548 -1.34 -8.98 -16.99
N PRO A 549 -0.46 -8.69 -17.97
CA PRO A 549 0.84 -8.07 -17.73
C PRO A 549 0.74 -6.74 -16.95
N PRO A 550 1.86 -6.27 -16.34
CA PRO A 550 1.89 -4.98 -15.65
C PRO A 550 1.45 -3.83 -16.56
N MET A 551 0.60 -2.96 -16.03
CA MET A 551 0.22 -1.70 -16.67
C MET A 551 0.94 -0.56 -15.98
N ALA A 552 1.75 0.18 -16.75
CA ALA A 552 2.40 1.39 -16.27
C ALA A 552 1.36 2.42 -15.82
N ASN A 553 1.58 3.04 -14.65
CA ASN A 553 0.66 4.00 -14.05
C ASN A 553 1.43 5.05 -13.21
N ASP A 554 0.71 6.06 -12.70
CA ASP A 554 1.33 7.20 -11.99
C ASP A 554 1.74 6.87 -10.55
N PHE A 555 1.21 5.80 -9.97
CA PHE A 555 1.31 5.50 -8.55
C PHE A 555 2.61 4.76 -8.21
N ALA A 556 3.08 4.90 -6.98
CA ALA A 556 4.24 4.17 -6.48
C ALA A 556 3.94 2.67 -6.40
N VAL A 557 2.77 2.34 -5.86
CA VAL A 557 2.25 0.97 -5.74
C VAL A 557 0.74 0.96 -6.00
N MET A 558 0.30 0.10 -6.91
CA MET A 558 -1.09 -0.24 -7.14
C MET A 558 -1.34 -1.68 -6.70
N VAL A 559 -2.11 -1.86 -5.64
CA VAL A 559 -2.54 -3.16 -5.13
C VAL A 559 -3.90 -3.51 -5.72
N GLU A 560 -3.97 -4.66 -6.37
CA GLU A 560 -5.18 -5.19 -6.96
C GLU A 560 -5.50 -6.55 -6.32
N VAL A 561 -6.77 -6.74 -5.96
CA VAL A 561 -7.24 -7.94 -5.26
C VAL A 561 -8.43 -8.52 -5.99
N TRP A 562 -8.38 -9.80 -6.36
CA TRP A 562 -9.48 -10.50 -7.03
C TRP A 562 -9.57 -11.98 -6.62
N PRO A 563 -10.73 -12.63 -6.80
CA PRO A 563 -10.86 -14.07 -6.58
C PRO A 563 -10.14 -14.85 -7.68
N GLY A 564 -9.24 -15.76 -7.28
CA GLY A 564 -8.62 -16.73 -8.19
C GLY A 564 -9.55 -17.91 -8.51
N SER A 565 -9.22 -18.66 -9.57
CA SER A 565 -9.92 -19.88 -10.00
C SER A 565 -10.07 -20.91 -8.88
N ASP A 566 -9.06 -21.00 -8.02
CA ASP A 566 -8.94 -22.01 -6.97
C ASP A 566 -9.64 -21.60 -5.65
N SER A 567 -10.54 -20.62 -5.72
CA SER A 567 -11.19 -19.97 -4.56
C SER A 567 -10.26 -19.21 -3.60
N ARG A 568 -8.94 -19.21 -3.87
CA ARG A 568 -7.96 -18.39 -3.15
C ARG A 568 -8.06 -16.93 -3.58
N LEU A 569 -7.75 -16.02 -2.66
CA LEU A 569 -7.66 -14.60 -2.98
C LEU A 569 -6.28 -14.32 -3.57
N ILE A 570 -6.23 -13.70 -4.75
CA ILE A 570 -4.97 -13.27 -5.39
C ILE A 570 -4.78 -11.80 -5.04
N ILE A 571 -3.60 -11.47 -4.52
CA ILE A 571 -3.17 -10.10 -4.24
C ILE A 571 -2.01 -9.81 -5.19
N LYS A 572 -2.16 -8.79 -6.04
CA LYS A 572 -1.14 -8.34 -6.99
C LYS A 572 -0.69 -6.94 -6.62
N ALA A 573 0.61 -6.68 -6.69
CA ALA A 573 1.17 -5.34 -6.65
C ALA A 573 1.82 -5.02 -8.00
N THR A 574 1.41 -3.90 -8.59
CA THR A 574 2.11 -3.27 -9.71
C THR A 574 2.85 -2.04 -9.17
N PHE A 575 4.15 -1.97 -9.39
CA PHE A 575 5.01 -0.93 -8.82
C PHE A 575 6.13 -0.54 -9.77
N LYS A 576 6.73 0.63 -9.53
CA LYS A 576 7.89 1.10 -10.29
C LYS A 576 9.18 0.57 -9.66
N ASP A 577 10.16 0.24 -10.51
CA ASP A 577 11.49 -0.23 -10.09
C ASP A 577 12.21 0.78 -9.16
N GLU A 578 11.90 2.06 -9.30
CA GLU A 578 12.41 3.13 -8.42
C GLU A 578 11.87 3.08 -6.98
N CYS A 579 10.72 2.45 -6.78
CA CYS A 579 10.05 2.39 -5.48
C CYS A 579 10.40 1.11 -4.72
N MET A 580 10.47 -0.04 -5.39
CA MET A 580 10.53 -1.33 -4.70
C MET A 580 11.13 -2.43 -5.58
N HIS A 581 11.85 -3.38 -4.97
CA HIS A 581 12.33 -4.60 -5.64
C HIS A 581 11.27 -5.73 -5.58
N CYS A 582 11.27 -6.66 -6.53
CA CYS A 582 10.30 -7.78 -6.57
C CYS A 582 10.24 -8.59 -5.27
N ASP A 583 11.39 -8.91 -4.67
CA ASP A 583 11.42 -9.67 -3.40
C ASP A 583 10.79 -8.89 -2.24
N ALA A 584 11.01 -7.58 -2.18
CA ALA A 584 10.39 -6.71 -1.17
C ALA A 584 8.88 -6.59 -1.40
N ALA A 585 8.45 -6.52 -2.67
CA ALA A 585 7.04 -6.51 -3.03
C ALA A 585 6.35 -7.83 -2.64
N GLU A 586 7.00 -8.97 -2.90
CA GLU A 586 6.48 -10.28 -2.52
C GLU A 586 6.31 -10.39 -1.00
N LEU A 587 7.32 -9.95 -0.25
CA LEU A 587 7.27 -9.91 1.21
C LEU A 587 6.12 -9.03 1.70
N MET A 588 6.00 -7.80 1.20
CA MET A 588 4.92 -6.87 1.53
C MET A 588 3.53 -7.46 1.26
N LEU A 589 3.35 -8.18 0.15
CA LEU A 589 2.08 -8.85 -0.15
C LEU A 589 1.78 -10.03 0.78
N ARG A 590 2.82 -10.78 1.20
CA ARG A 590 2.69 -11.84 2.21
C ARG A 590 2.35 -11.26 3.59
N GLU A 591 2.97 -10.15 3.97
CA GLU A 591 2.63 -9.37 5.17
C GLU A 591 1.16 -8.92 5.11
N MET A 592 0.71 -8.39 3.96
CA MET A 592 -0.69 -7.99 3.75
C MET A 592 -1.65 -9.18 3.93
N SER A 593 -1.34 -10.34 3.36
CA SER A 593 -2.14 -11.57 3.54
C SER A 593 -2.23 -11.99 5.00
N HIS A 594 -1.13 -11.87 5.75
CA HIS A 594 -1.09 -12.15 7.18
C HIS A 594 -1.96 -11.17 7.96
N ILE A 595 -1.87 -9.87 7.68
CA ILE A 595 -2.67 -8.82 8.35
C ILE A 595 -4.16 -9.00 8.08
N ILE A 596 -4.57 -9.32 6.83
CA ILE A 596 -5.96 -9.66 6.50
C ILE A 596 -6.44 -10.82 7.40
N SER A 597 -5.60 -11.84 7.59
CA SER A 597 -5.92 -12.98 8.46
C SER A 597 -6.11 -12.57 9.91
N ARG A 598 -5.23 -11.71 10.43
CA ARG A 598 -5.33 -11.20 11.82
C ARG A 598 -6.56 -10.35 12.04
N ILE A 599 -6.88 -9.43 11.14
CA ILE A 599 -8.08 -8.58 11.25
C ILE A 599 -9.36 -9.43 11.35
N LEU A 600 -9.44 -10.52 10.59
CA LEU A 600 -10.61 -11.40 10.58
C LEU A 600 -10.67 -12.35 11.78
N GLN A 601 -9.52 -12.87 12.26
CA GLN A 601 -9.47 -13.85 13.34
C GLN A 601 -9.44 -13.20 14.73
N GLN A 602 -8.86 -12.01 14.85
CA GLN A 602 -8.65 -11.24 16.08
C GLN A 602 -9.26 -9.83 15.95
N PRO A 603 -10.59 -9.72 15.76
CA PRO A 603 -11.25 -8.44 15.50
C PRO A 603 -11.19 -7.46 16.68
N ASP A 604 -11.07 -7.96 17.91
CA ASP A 604 -11.06 -7.15 19.13
C ASP A 604 -9.62 -6.82 19.62
N GLU A 605 -8.58 -7.24 18.89
CA GLU A 605 -7.19 -6.86 19.19
C GLU A 605 -6.85 -5.47 18.65
N SER A 606 -5.81 -4.87 19.24
CA SER A 606 -5.25 -3.58 18.84
C SER A 606 -4.81 -3.58 17.37
N PHE A 607 -5.26 -2.58 16.61
CA PHE A 607 -4.92 -2.40 15.20
C PHE A 607 -3.43 -2.09 15.01
N SER A 608 -2.82 -1.31 15.92
CA SER A 608 -1.39 -1.00 15.91
C SER A 608 -0.52 -2.24 16.17
N GLY A 609 -1.10 -3.30 16.75
CA GLY A 609 -0.46 -4.60 16.94
C GLY A 609 -0.21 -5.38 15.65
N ASN A 610 -0.84 -5.01 14.53
CA ASN A 610 -0.71 -5.71 13.25
C ASN A 610 0.68 -5.59 12.64
N SER A 611 1.40 -4.49 12.90
CA SER A 611 2.78 -4.29 12.45
C SER A 611 3.76 -5.27 13.13
N PHE A 612 3.39 -5.85 14.27
CA PHE A 612 4.21 -6.84 14.97
C PHE A 612 3.89 -8.24 14.44
N ILE A 613 4.57 -8.61 13.36
CA ILE A 613 4.48 -9.96 12.80
C ILE A 613 5.40 -10.90 13.60
N GLY A 614 4.79 -11.86 14.30
CA GLY A 614 5.50 -12.85 15.09
C GLY A 614 6.31 -13.85 14.25
N ASP A 615 5.89 -14.06 13.00
CA ASP A 615 6.56 -14.94 12.05
C ASP A 615 7.87 -14.32 11.54
N ALA A 616 8.99 -14.98 11.82
CA ALA A 616 10.30 -14.53 11.38
C ALA A 616 10.47 -14.54 9.85
N SER A 617 9.73 -15.39 9.13
CA SER A 617 9.78 -15.47 7.66
C SER A 617 9.16 -14.27 6.96
N LEU A 618 8.32 -13.52 7.67
CA LEU A 618 7.67 -12.31 7.20
C LEU A 618 8.42 -11.04 7.65
N ARG A 619 9.60 -11.16 8.25
CA ARG A 619 10.40 -10.00 8.66
C ARG A 619 11.46 -9.70 7.62
N SER A 620 11.53 -8.43 7.21
CA SER A 620 12.57 -7.91 6.31
C SER A 620 13.99 -7.94 6.91
N TYR A 621 14.11 -8.18 8.23
CA TYR A 621 15.39 -8.36 8.91
C TYR A 621 15.48 -9.77 9.54
N LEU A 622 16.32 -10.61 8.97
CA LEU A 622 16.98 -11.68 9.71
C LEU A 622 18.45 -11.35 9.61
N CYS A 623 19.08 -11.02 10.74
CA CYS A 623 20.54 -10.91 10.81
C CYS A 623 21.08 -12.28 10.33
N PRO A 624 21.72 -12.38 9.16
CA PRO A 624 22.03 -13.69 8.57
C PRO A 624 23.19 -14.39 9.31
N PHE A 625 23.77 -13.74 10.33
CA PHE A 625 24.89 -14.26 11.09
C PHE A 625 24.45 -14.50 12.54
N GLU A 626 24.64 -15.73 13.00
CA GLU A 626 24.75 -15.97 14.44
C GLU A 626 25.90 -15.09 14.96
N PRO A 627 25.69 -14.32 16.05
CA PRO A 627 26.76 -13.55 16.64
C PRO A 627 27.89 -14.52 16.98
N GLN A 628 29.02 -14.37 16.29
CA GLN A 628 30.20 -15.15 16.60
C GLN A 628 30.64 -14.75 18.00
N GLU A 629 30.49 -15.65 18.97
CA GLU A 629 30.95 -15.42 20.34
C GLU A 629 32.48 -15.30 20.32
N PHE A 630 32.98 -14.05 20.40
CA PHE A 630 34.39 -13.80 20.66
C PHE A 630 34.70 -14.17 22.11
N ALA A 631 35.86 -14.78 22.36
CA ALA A 631 36.28 -15.18 23.70
C ALA A 631 36.19 -13.98 24.67
N PRO A 632 35.35 -14.03 25.72
CA PRO A 632 34.85 -12.84 26.42
C PRO A 632 35.83 -12.13 27.36
N ASN A 633 37.11 -12.52 27.40
CA ASN A 633 37.98 -12.23 28.54
C ASN A 633 39.31 -11.53 28.21
N GLY A 634 39.47 -10.95 27.02
CA GLY A 634 40.70 -10.23 26.64
C GLY A 634 40.60 -8.72 26.86
N LEU A 635 41.53 -8.12 27.60
CA LEU A 635 41.73 -6.66 27.57
C LEU A 635 42.36 -6.26 26.23
N ILE A 636 42.03 -5.06 25.74
CA ILE A 636 42.54 -4.54 24.44
C ILE A 636 44.08 -4.61 24.38
N HIS A 637 44.76 -4.21 25.45
CA HIS A 637 46.22 -4.22 25.52
C HIS A 637 46.80 -5.63 25.70
N SER A 638 46.06 -6.59 26.26
CA SER A 638 46.58 -7.95 26.50
C SER A 638 46.87 -8.72 25.22
N GLN A 639 46.11 -8.50 24.14
CA GLN A 639 46.45 -9.08 22.84
C GLN A 639 47.74 -8.48 22.27
N PHE A 640 47.94 -7.18 22.46
CA PHE A 640 49.18 -6.49 22.06
C PHE A 640 50.39 -7.02 22.85
N GLU A 641 50.24 -7.21 24.17
CA GLU A 641 51.26 -7.80 25.04
C GLU A 641 51.59 -9.24 24.67
N ALA A 642 50.57 -10.06 24.39
CA ALA A 642 50.75 -11.43 23.96
C ALA A 642 51.56 -11.50 22.65
N HIS A 643 51.21 -10.67 21.66
CA HIS A 643 51.96 -10.60 20.40
C HIS A 643 53.37 -10.08 20.61
N ALA A 644 53.57 -9.06 21.44
CA ALA A 644 54.91 -8.54 21.77
C ALA A 644 55.80 -9.57 22.47
N LYS A 645 55.21 -10.57 23.15
CA LYS A 645 55.93 -11.66 23.80
C LYS A 645 56.20 -12.83 22.85
N SER A 646 55.26 -13.17 21.95
CA SER A 646 55.44 -14.29 21.00
C SER A 646 56.23 -13.92 19.75
N ASN A 647 56.08 -12.69 19.26
CA ASN A 647 56.72 -12.18 18.03
C ASN A 647 57.35 -10.78 18.30
N PRO A 648 58.42 -10.72 19.12
CA PRO A 648 58.96 -9.45 19.62
C PRO A 648 59.55 -8.54 18.53
N ASP A 649 60.09 -9.13 17.46
CA ASP A 649 60.80 -8.41 16.38
C ASP A 649 59.87 -7.92 15.25
N ASP A 650 58.58 -8.29 15.29
CA ASP A 650 57.60 -7.81 14.31
C ASP A 650 57.45 -6.29 14.42
N HIS A 651 57.30 -5.62 13.27
CA HIS A 651 57.08 -4.18 13.24
C HIS A 651 55.67 -3.82 13.74
N ALA A 652 55.58 -2.99 14.80
CA ALA A 652 54.32 -2.52 15.37
C ALA A 652 53.96 -1.10 14.94
N LEU A 653 54.95 -0.22 14.81
CA LEU A 653 54.74 1.18 14.42
C LEU A 653 55.75 1.60 13.36
N LEU A 654 55.23 2.10 12.24
CA LEU A 654 56.00 2.77 11.19
C LEU A 654 55.48 4.21 11.09
N PHE A 655 56.26 5.17 11.56
CA PHE A 655 55.92 6.59 11.50
C PHE A 655 56.92 7.34 10.63
N ARG A 656 56.46 8.00 9.58
CA ARG A 656 57.30 8.78 8.66
C ARG A 656 57.17 10.28 8.97
N GLY A 657 58.10 10.80 9.78
CA GLY A 657 58.17 12.24 10.08
C GLY A 657 58.73 13.07 8.93
N ASN A 658 59.45 12.47 7.98
CA ASN A 658 59.88 13.10 6.74
C ASN A 658 59.66 12.15 5.55
N LEU A 659 58.73 12.53 4.66
CA LEU A 659 58.36 11.74 3.49
C LEU A 659 59.39 11.80 2.35
N LEU A 660 60.34 12.74 2.40
CA LEU A 660 61.32 12.98 1.33
C LEU A 660 62.67 12.31 1.59
N ASN A 661 62.91 11.81 2.80
CA ASN A 661 64.16 11.15 3.17
C ASN A 661 63.86 9.96 4.08
N ASP A 662 64.05 8.74 3.58
CA ASP A 662 63.82 7.50 4.32
C ASP A 662 64.77 7.35 5.53
N ASP A 663 66.00 7.87 5.42
CA ASP A 663 67.03 7.80 6.48
C ASP A 663 66.92 8.95 7.51
N SER A 664 65.85 9.75 7.44
CA SER A 664 65.62 10.83 8.39
C SER A 664 65.50 10.27 9.82
N PRO A 665 66.18 10.85 10.83
CA PRO A 665 65.98 10.47 12.23
C PRO A 665 64.57 10.78 12.76
N ALA A 666 63.77 11.53 11.99
CA ALA A 666 62.35 11.75 12.26
C ALA A 666 61.46 10.56 11.83
N ASN A 667 61.98 9.61 11.05
CA ASN A 667 61.29 8.37 10.71
C ASN A 667 61.53 7.36 11.82
N ILE A 668 60.44 6.84 12.39
CA ILE A 668 60.48 5.89 13.49
C ILE A 668 59.94 4.55 13.01
N CYS A 669 60.68 3.49 13.33
CA CYS A 669 60.23 2.12 13.21
C CYS A 669 60.41 1.48 14.59
N TRP A 670 59.32 1.03 15.21
CA TRP A 670 59.35 0.28 16.47
C TRP A 670 58.78 -1.10 16.29
N THR A 671 59.43 -2.08 16.90
CA THR A 671 58.89 -3.43 17.02
C THR A 671 57.79 -3.51 18.07
N TYR A 672 57.04 -4.61 18.11
CA TYR A 672 56.07 -4.87 19.16
C TYR A 672 56.72 -4.88 20.55
N ALA A 673 57.91 -5.47 20.70
CA ALA A 673 58.64 -5.46 21.97
C ALA A 673 59.02 -4.03 22.41
N GLU A 674 59.53 -3.22 21.48
CA GLU A 674 59.93 -1.84 21.78
C GLU A 674 58.76 -0.94 22.14
N LEU A 675 57.66 -0.99 21.38
CA LEU A 675 56.47 -0.19 21.68
C LEU A 675 55.81 -0.66 22.99
N ASN A 676 55.75 -1.97 23.23
CA ASN A 676 55.23 -2.52 24.48
C ASN A 676 56.04 -2.05 25.69
N ALA A 677 57.39 -2.07 25.61
CA ALA A 677 58.28 -1.61 26.67
C ALA A 677 58.10 -0.10 26.94
N LYS A 678 58.05 0.73 25.89
CA LYS A 678 57.82 2.18 26.01
C LYS A 678 56.48 2.51 26.68
N ALA A 679 55.41 1.80 26.28
CA ALA A 679 54.10 1.94 26.89
C ALA A 679 54.09 1.45 28.35
N GLN A 680 54.83 0.38 28.66
CA GLN A 680 54.98 -0.13 30.03
C GLN A 680 55.69 0.88 30.94
N SER A 681 56.75 1.54 30.45
CA SER A 681 57.45 2.58 31.20
C SER A 681 56.52 3.75 31.54
N LEU A 682 55.69 4.19 30.58
CA LEU A 682 54.69 5.23 30.84
C LEU A 682 53.65 4.75 31.87
N ALA A 683 53.13 3.53 31.72
CA ALA A 683 52.15 2.97 32.64
C ALA A 683 52.68 2.91 34.09
N ASN A 684 53.90 2.39 34.27
CA ASN A 684 54.55 2.29 35.59
C ASN A 684 54.76 3.68 36.21
N TYR A 685 55.17 4.67 35.40
CA TYR A 685 55.33 6.05 35.85
C TYR A 685 54.00 6.65 36.32
N MET A 686 52.92 6.53 35.54
CA MET A 686 51.61 7.04 35.93
C MET A 686 51.09 6.37 37.20
N VAL A 687 51.24 5.04 37.31
CA VAL A 687 50.81 4.28 38.50
C VAL A 687 51.61 4.67 39.74
N SER A 688 52.88 5.01 39.61
CA SER A 688 53.70 5.43 40.75
C SER A 688 53.30 6.79 41.35
N ILE A 689 52.76 7.69 40.53
CA ILE A 689 52.39 9.05 40.94
C ILE A 689 50.92 9.09 41.38
N LEU A 690 50.05 8.35 40.69
CA LEU A 690 48.60 8.47 40.83
C LEU A 690 47.94 7.21 41.41
N GLY A 691 48.67 6.10 41.53
CA GLY A 691 48.11 4.78 41.81
C GLY A 691 47.47 4.13 40.56
N PRO A 692 46.88 2.93 40.72
CA PRO A 692 46.10 2.28 39.66
C PRO A 692 45.01 3.19 39.10
N LEU A 693 44.94 3.37 37.78
CA LEU A 693 43.99 4.26 37.12
C LEU A 693 42.65 3.55 36.77
N THR A 694 42.32 2.49 37.49
CA THR A 694 41.16 1.64 37.20
C THR A 694 39.85 2.44 37.26
N GLY A 695 39.19 2.58 36.11
CA GLY A 695 37.96 3.38 35.99
C GLY A 695 38.19 4.88 35.88
N THR A 696 39.43 5.34 35.75
CA THR A 696 39.78 6.75 35.54
C THR A 696 39.94 7.06 34.06
N VAL A 697 39.39 8.18 33.63
CA VAL A 697 39.60 8.70 32.27
C VAL A 697 40.88 9.54 32.24
N VAL A 698 41.73 9.29 31.24
CA VAL A 698 42.98 9.99 31.02
C VAL A 698 42.90 10.72 29.67
N PRO A 699 42.68 12.04 29.67
CA PRO A 699 42.72 12.85 28.47
C PRO A 699 44.11 12.85 27.84
N ILE A 700 44.15 12.71 26.52
CA ILE A 700 45.35 12.73 25.70
C ILE A 700 45.24 13.90 24.72
N HIS A 701 46.08 14.90 24.93
CA HIS A 701 46.23 16.06 24.06
C HIS A 701 47.59 15.97 23.34
N ILE A 702 47.65 15.07 22.36
CA ILE A 702 48.85 14.78 21.58
C ILE A 702 48.43 14.66 20.10
N GLU A 703 49.09 15.41 19.22
CA GLU A 703 48.88 15.26 17.77
C GLU A 703 49.37 13.88 17.28
N LYS A 704 48.94 13.44 16.10
CA LYS A 704 49.37 12.17 15.47
C LYS A 704 50.90 12.06 15.45
N SER A 705 51.42 11.25 16.36
CA SER A 705 52.85 11.07 16.58
C SER A 705 53.10 9.72 17.28
N PRO A 706 54.34 9.23 17.31
CA PRO A 706 54.69 8.01 18.06
C PRO A 706 54.35 8.10 19.55
N ALA A 707 54.38 9.30 20.14
CA ALA A 707 53.97 9.55 21.52
C ALA A 707 52.49 9.26 21.76
N LEU A 708 51.60 9.50 20.79
CA LEU A 708 50.17 9.21 20.90
C LEU A 708 49.91 7.72 21.15
N TYR A 709 50.60 6.85 20.42
CA TYR A 709 50.42 5.40 20.57
C TYR A 709 50.97 4.87 21.89
N VAL A 710 52.10 5.42 22.36
CA VAL A 710 52.63 5.15 23.70
C VAL A 710 51.64 5.61 24.77
N ALA A 711 51.03 6.78 24.60
CA ALA A 711 50.03 7.32 25.51
C ALA A 711 48.79 6.41 25.62
N ILE A 712 48.22 5.99 24.48
CA ILE A 712 47.04 5.12 24.43
C ILE A 712 47.34 3.78 25.13
N LEU A 713 48.44 3.09 24.74
CA LEU A 713 48.79 1.79 25.31
C LEU A 713 49.18 1.91 26.79
N GLY A 714 49.93 2.96 27.16
CA GLY A 714 50.34 3.21 28.54
C GLY A 714 49.14 3.49 29.46
N THR A 715 48.14 4.24 28.98
CA THR A 715 46.88 4.45 29.69
C THR A 715 46.13 3.15 29.93
N LEU A 716 45.97 2.33 28.89
CA LEU A 716 45.29 1.03 29.01
C LEU A 716 46.01 0.09 29.99
N LYS A 717 47.35 0.03 29.92
CA LYS A 717 48.20 -0.77 30.81
C LYS A 717 48.16 -0.29 32.27
N ALA A 718 48.02 1.02 32.50
CA ALA A 718 47.82 1.59 33.84
C ALA A 718 46.41 1.33 34.41
N GLY A 719 45.51 0.73 33.61
CA GLY A 719 44.13 0.42 33.98
C GLY A 719 43.11 1.51 33.64
N GLY A 720 43.55 2.62 33.04
CA GLY A 720 42.72 3.78 32.71
C GLY A 720 42.07 3.70 31.32
N ALA A 721 41.06 4.56 31.13
CA ALA A 721 40.41 4.79 29.84
C ALA A 721 41.05 6.00 29.14
N TRP A 722 41.54 5.86 27.92
CA TRP A 722 42.08 7.02 27.20
C TRP A 722 40.96 7.88 26.58
N CYS A 723 41.14 9.19 26.56
CA CYS A 723 40.19 10.13 25.96
C CYS A 723 40.92 11.10 25.03
N PRO A 724 40.70 11.07 23.71
CA PRO A 724 41.39 11.97 22.80
C PRO A 724 40.82 13.39 22.92
N LEU A 725 41.71 14.37 22.99
CA LEU A 725 41.37 15.78 22.88
C LEU A 725 41.90 16.33 21.55
N ASP A 726 41.04 17.03 20.83
CA ASP A 726 41.45 17.75 19.62
C ASP A 726 42.41 18.89 19.97
N VAL A 727 43.64 18.81 19.46
CA VAL A 727 44.71 19.76 19.72
C VAL A 727 44.46 21.14 19.09
N PHE A 728 43.57 21.23 18.10
CA PHE A 728 43.21 22.48 17.43
C PHE A 728 41.96 23.14 18.02
N SER A 729 41.29 22.48 18.98
CA SER A 729 40.12 23.05 19.64
C SER A 729 40.49 24.27 20.50
N PRO A 730 39.60 25.29 20.61
CA PRO A 730 39.85 26.47 21.44
C PRO A 730 40.20 26.11 22.89
N ALA A 731 41.03 26.92 23.56
CA ALA A 731 41.49 26.65 24.93
C ALA A 731 40.33 26.44 25.92
N GLN A 732 39.28 27.27 25.82
CA GLN A 732 38.07 27.13 26.63
C GLN A 732 37.37 25.78 26.41
N ARG A 733 37.26 25.33 25.15
CA ARG A 733 36.67 24.04 24.79
C ARG A 733 37.45 22.88 25.42
N ARG A 734 38.78 22.92 25.33
CA ARG A 734 39.66 21.91 25.93
C ARG A 734 39.56 21.91 27.45
N HIS A 735 39.52 23.08 28.07
CA HIS A 735 39.30 23.24 29.51
C HIS A 735 38.00 22.56 29.97
N GLU A 736 36.88 22.88 29.31
CA GLU A 736 35.56 22.30 29.63
C GLU A 736 35.55 20.77 29.52
N LEU A 737 36.21 20.21 28.49
CA LEU A 737 36.30 18.75 28.32
C LEU A 737 37.16 18.09 29.39
N ILE A 738 38.30 18.69 29.75
CA ILE A 738 39.20 18.19 30.81
C ILE A 738 38.47 18.20 32.16
N VAL A 739 37.80 19.30 32.51
CA VAL A 739 37.02 19.41 33.76
C VAL A 739 36.00 18.28 33.86
N ARG A 740 35.29 17.99 32.77
CA ARG A 740 34.25 16.94 32.72
C ARG A 740 34.80 15.52 32.84
N THR A 741 36.09 15.30 32.59
CA THR A 741 36.71 13.99 32.81
C THR A 741 37.00 13.69 34.28
N GLU A 742 36.87 14.70 35.17
CA GLU A 742 37.14 14.59 36.62
C GLU A 742 38.52 14.01 36.95
N THR A 743 39.46 14.14 36.02
CA THR A 743 40.81 13.58 36.13
C THR A 743 41.78 14.56 36.79
N GLN A 744 42.88 14.03 37.29
CA GLN A 744 44.00 14.81 37.84
C GLN A 744 45.20 14.84 36.89
N VAL A 745 45.10 14.22 35.71
CA VAL A 745 46.21 14.07 34.76
C VAL A 745 45.77 14.32 33.33
N VAL A 746 46.65 14.92 32.53
CA VAL A 746 46.50 15.01 31.07
C VAL A 746 47.81 14.60 30.40
N LEU A 747 47.75 13.72 29.40
CA LEU A 747 48.93 13.34 28.63
C LEU A 747 49.15 14.36 27.51
N VAL A 748 50.36 14.89 27.42
CA VAL A 748 50.79 15.86 26.43
C VAL A 748 52.10 15.42 25.77
N SER A 749 52.45 16.03 24.65
CA SER A 749 53.78 15.95 24.05
C SER A 749 54.51 17.27 24.25
N SER A 750 55.84 17.27 24.37
CA SER A 750 56.64 18.50 24.52
C SER A 750 56.29 19.59 23.51
N ALA A 751 56.00 19.21 22.25
CA ALA A 751 55.61 20.15 21.18
C ALA A 751 54.19 20.74 21.35
N ASP A 752 53.28 20.01 22.00
CA ASP A 752 51.88 20.40 22.22
C ASP A 752 51.64 21.04 23.59
N SER A 753 52.61 20.96 24.50
CA SER A 753 52.56 21.55 25.85
C SER A 753 52.31 23.06 25.84
N ILE A 754 52.90 23.78 24.87
CA ILE A 754 52.73 25.22 24.67
C ILE A 754 51.28 25.58 24.36
N ARG A 755 50.57 24.71 23.62
CA ARG A 755 49.18 24.95 23.22
C ARG A 755 48.21 24.79 24.38
N MET A 756 48.63 24.21 25.51
CA MET A 756 47.78 23.98 26.69
C MET A 756 47.72 25.17 27.66
N GLU A 757 48.47 26.24 27.39
CA GLU A 757 48.37 27.50 28.16
C GLU A 757 46.91 28.01 28.16
N GLY A 758 46.38 28.25 29.36
CA GLY A 758 45.00 28.69 29.57
C GLY A 758 43.92 27.59 29.54
N ALA A 759 44.26 26.34 29.23
CA ALA A 759 43.33 25.21 29.23
C ALA A 759 43.44 24.30 30.48
N ILE A 760 44.64 24.23 31.10
CA ILE A 760 44.93 23.36 32.25
C ILE A 760 44.50 24.04 33.57
N LEU A 761 43.78 23.31 34.42
CA LEU A 761 43.50 23.69 35.81
C LEU A 761 44.76 23.50 36.67
N ASN A 762 44.95 24.34 37.70
CA ASN A 762 46.04 24.15 38.69
C ASN A 762 46.03 22.78 39.38
N SER A 763 44.90 22.06 39.34
CA SER A 763 44.70 20.73 39.92
C SER A 763 45.01 19.56 38.96
N VAL A 764 45.31 19.83 37.68
CA VAL A 764 45.59 18.81 36.66
C VAL A 764 47.08 18.84 36.32
N THR A 765 47.75 17.69 36.45
CA THR A 765 49.18 17.54 36.16
C THR A 765 49.38 17.12 34.70
N PRO A 766 50.01 17.94 33.84
CA PRO A 766 50.41 17.50 32.51
C PRO A 766 51.60 16.54 32.60
N ILE A 767 51.47 15.35 32.00
CA ILE A 767 52.57 14.40 31.85
C ILE A 767 53.04 14.43 30.40
N ASP A 768 54.31 14.79 30.21
CA ASP A 768 54.95 14.72 28.90
C ASP A 768 55.30 13.27 28.56
N VAL A 769 54.76 12.77 27.44
CA VAL A 769 54.97 11.40 26.96
C VAL A 769 56.27 11.28 26.16
N PHE A 770 56.86 12.39 25.69
CA PHE A 770 58.04 12.37 24.83
C PHE A 770 59.27 11.64 25.42
N PRO A 771 59.62 11.79 26.72
CA PRO A 771 60.76 11.05 27.31
C PRO A 771 60.66 9.54 27.15
N PHE A 772 59.45 8.98 27.31
CA PHE A 772 59.18 7.54 27.19
C PHE A 772 59.37 7.03 25.76
N THR A 773 59.23 7.89 24.74
CA THR A 773 59.48 7.51 23.33
C THR A 773 60.97 7.27 23.04
N ARG A 774 61.87 7.98 23.74
CA ARG A 774 63.34 7.88 23.52
C ARG A 774 63.99 6.76 24.34
N GLY A 775 63.22 6.06 25.18
CA GLY A 775 63.72 4.96 26.01
C GLY A 775 64.53 5.45 27.22
N SER A 776 64.22 6.62 27.79
CA SER A 776 64.84 7.03 29.05
C SER A 776 64.51 6.02 30.13
N GLU A 777 65.52 5.39 30.71
CA GLU A 777 65.44 4.58 31.94
C GLU A 777 65.03 5.52 33.09
N TYR A 778 63.73 5.76 33.26
CA TYR A 778 63.24 6.01 34.60
C TYR A 778 63.40 4.69 35.34
N ASP A 779 64.52 4.55 36.05
CA ASP A 779 64.90 3.39 36.85
C ASP A 779 63.95 3.30 38.06
N MET A 780 62.72 2.89 37.76
CA MET A 780 61.63 2.75 38.69
C MET A 780 61.63 1.29 39.10
N ASN A 781 62.05 1.05 40.34
CA ASN A 781 62.12 -0.27 40.97
C ASN A 781 60.70 -0.83 41.28
N VAL A 782 59.82 -0.78 40.28
CA VAL A 782 58.44 -1.28 40.32
C VAL A 782 58.49 -2.66 39.69
N GLN A 783 58.35 -3.70 40.52
CA GLN A 783 58.16 -5.05 40.00
C GLN A 783 56.93 -5.04 39.09
N ALA A 784 57.13 -5.33 37.80
CA ALA A 784 56.04 -5.52 36.87
C ALA A 784 55.18 -6.69 37.40
N SER A 785 53.95 -6.39 37.79
CA SER A 785 52.97 -7.43 38.08
C SER A 785 52.57 -8.08 36.76
N ASP A 786 52.70 -9.40 36.65
CA ASP A 786 52.23 -10.18 35.50
C ASP A 786 50.69 -10.18 35.37
N SER A 787 49.98 -9.73 36.42
CA SER A 787 48.52 -9.59 36.42
C SER A 787 48.10 -8.19 35.95
N PRO A 788 47.08 -8.08 35.08
CA PRO A 788 46.56 -6.79 34.62
C PRO A 788 45.94 -5.99 35.78
N ILE A 789 46.10 -4.67 35.71
CA ILE A 789 45.63 -3.71 36.74
C ILE A 789 44.10 -3.51 36.71
N THR A 790 43.45 -3.91 35.61
CA THR A 790 42.03 -3.70 35.33
C THR A 790 41.35 -4.98 34.83
N ASP A 791 40.02 -4.94 34.70
CA ASP A 791 39.19 -6.04 34.22
C ASP A 791 38.41 -5.66 32.95
N THR A 792 37.79 -6.63 32.28
CA THR A 792 37.08 -6.44 31.00
C THR A 792 35.78 -5.65 31.12
N THR A 793 35.30 -5.35 32.34
CA THR A 793 34.09 -4.55 32.58
C THR A 793 34.39 -3.05 32.68
N LYS A 794 35.67 -2.67 32.77
CA LYS A 794 36.08 -1.26 32.90
C LYS A 794 36.16 -0.57 31.54
N MET A 795 35.95 0.74 31.58
CA MET A 795 36.04 1.60 30.40
C MET A 795 37.44 1.54 29.80
N ALA A 796 37.54 1.29 28.49
CA ALA A 796 38.81 1.30 27.76
C ALA A 796 39.12 2.66 27.12
N TYR A 797 38.08 3.39 26.71
CA TYR A 797 38.20 4.73 26.14
C TYR A 797 36.90 5.52 26.32
N MET A 798 37.00 6.84 26.20
CA MET A 798 35.87 7.77 26.22
C MET A 798 35.99 8.74 25.04
N ILE A 799 34.94 8.88 24.23
CA ILE A 799 34.94 9.72 23.02
C ILE A 799 33.84 10.77 23.12
N TRP A 800 34.22 12.04 23.03
CA TRP A 800 33.28 13.14 22.99
C TRP A 800 32.54 13.22 21.66
N THR A 801 31.22 13.31 21.72
CA THR A 801 30.33 13.60 20.59
C THR A 801 29.48 14.85 20.89
N SER A 802 28.92 15.48 19.85
CA SER A 802 27.98 16.57 20.02
C SER A 802 26.68 16.07 20.68
N GLY A 803 26.33 16.61 21.83
CA GLY A 803 25.03 16.36 22.45
C GLY A 803 23.92 17.18 21.79
N THR A 804 22.68 16.71 21.93
CA THR A 804 21.47 17.37 21.41
C THR A 804 21.28 18.79 21.93
N ASN A 805 21.80 19.09 23.12
CA ASN A 805 21.73 20.42 23.74
C ASN A 805 22.95 21.30 23.42
N GLY A 806 23.78 20.94 22.43
CA GLY A 806 25.03 21.63 22.07
C GLY A 806 26.21 21.39 23.04
N ALA A 807 25.94 20.89 24.25
CA ALA A 807 26.97 20.44 25.19
C ALA A 807 27.55 19.07 24.74
N PRO A 808 28.86 18.83 24.91
CA PRO A 808 29.47 17.54 24.57
C PRO A 808 28.96 16.42 25.49
N LYS A 809 28.76 15.22 24.93
CA LYS A 809 28.49 13.97 25.66
C LYS A 809 29.62 12.98 25.42
N GLY A 810 30.09 12.31 26.46
CA GLY A 810 31.31 11.49 26.46
C GLY A 810 31.02 10.05 26.86
#